data_AF-A0A9X1TFP9-F1
#
_entry.id   AF-A0A9X1TFP9-F1
#
_cell.length_a   1.000
_cell.length_b   1.000
_cell.length_c   1.000
_cell.angle_alpha   90.00
_cell.angle_beta   90.00
_cell.angle_gamma   90.00
#
_symmetry.space_group_name_H-M   'P 1'
#
loop_
_entity.id
_entity.type
_entity.pdbx_description
1 polymer ?
#
loop_
_entity_poly.entity_id
_entity_poly.type
_entity_poly.pdbx_seq_one_letter_code
_entity_poly.pdbx_strand_id
1 'polypeptide(L)'
;MKFIAKTLLTLYAILHSEFGYAETIQNLQNQSDSLQIARIASFGKVWGVINYFHPTTGKGVLAVDSLVISNIGALLDDPTAKGFQKALSAMFSNLNDAHSGIIDKKGLTIYTTDIEPDLKLSSPTAGILYVTAPQSIFRKHLALDSVLTPEVIASHRSFIIDLRNTAIDNNAGLKQYTQLVQPLVGKLINRTLILPTARSFYYKGLMRQDFPHDINILPQDEKGEIVGHLQVHYGIRSVSEGGYLLSKQDTSLKSKRFCFVVNRYVNVNTLKALLALRNRNLCNIIFQGEMPDYVYGDFHSMELPDNISVKIRTSELIYEDGTFGSTPDAYIASQSGTDSQQLIIKEAGRLFSHPIKHALPKQVENTVFIRKPQFDYPSKQVPDLKLRLLGLFNFWNAIYYFSPNKNLIPGDWSKVLTHFIPKFIKAENDSLYFLALMELTTSIQDGHSILINKRGGRSPFGIMDGNLPIGTDVVDNKVFITSVLADTAQRHNLSQLKEGDELIAIDHVPVSTLAKRWEKLIVASNKAGFSREYYFTWLTNGALGSTAIITVLSHGQVKDIVLRRIKRDDYYNLRGKINRFPLKEPFCQILEPGIGYMRINRLFVHQLDSLSRMLKDCNSIILDARGYPRDSHIGTELASYIAAKPDTVAYNEFPFVTSPVLSKNHLLIEHEIIQPNSNKFLKDKKYFILVDEGIQSQGEWNVIALQGVTRATTIGTQTAGANGMAITINFPGQYFSFFSGFGEYYPDGTPNQKLGVKIDIPINKTLRGFLNGDDEILQRALSEIRR
;
A
#
# COMPACT_ATOMS: atom_id res chain seq x y z
N MET A 1 19.57 37.36 11.83
CA MET A 1 20.43 37.22 10.63
C MET A 1 21.55 36.19 10.78
N LYS A 2 22.38 36.23 11.85
CA LYS A 2 23.47 35.25 12.05
C LYS A 2 23.02 33.77 12.19
N PHE A 3 21.80 33.51 12.66
CA PHE A 3 21.26 32.15 12.79
C PHE A 3 20.82 31.56 11.43
N ILE A 4 20.23 32.38 10.55
CA ILE A 4 19.73 31.97 9.23
C ILE A 4 20.88 31.72 8.25
N ALA A 5 21.93 32.56 8.31
CA ALA A 5 23.16 32.33 7.54
C ALA A 5 23.87 31.04 7.96
N LYS A 6 23.83 30.68 9.25
CA LYS A 6 24.42 29.44 9.77
C LYS A 6 23.66 28.22 9.26
N THR A 7 22.32 28.25 9.24
CA THR A 7 21.49 27.16 8.70
C THR A 7 21.65 26.97 7.19
N LEU A 8 21.80 28.06 6.43
CA LEU A 8 22.09 28.02 4.99
C LEU A 8 23.51 27.52 4.68
N LEU A 9 24.52 27.91 5.47
CA LEU A 9 25.87 27.35 5.37
C LEU A 9 25.91 25.86 5.74
N THR A 10 25.11 25.41 6.71
CA THR A 10 24.99 23.98 7.04
C THR A 10 24.33 23.20 5.89
N LEU A 11 23.33 23.79 5.21
CA LEU A 11 22.75 23.21 3.98
C LEU A 11 23.77 23.18 2.83
N TYR A 12 24.65 24.18 2.74
CA TYR A 12 25.69 24.30 1.72
C TYR A 12 26.84 23.30 1.95
N ALA A 13 27.22 23.08 3.21
CA ALA A 13 28.28 22.15 3.63
C ALA A 13 27.86 20.67 3.50
N ILE A 14 26.56 20.35 3.67
CA ILE A 14 26.02 19.00 3.43
C ILE A 14 26.12 18.58 1.95
N LEU A 15 26.35 19.53 1.04
CA LEU A 15 26.38 19.27 -0.41
C LEU A 15 27.80 19.15 -1.03
N HIS A 16 28.89 19.46 -0.32
CA HIS A 16 30.19 19.74 -0.99
C HIS A 16 31.47 19.29 -0.27
N SER A 17 31.57 18.09 0.32
CA SER A 17 32.88 17.65 0.82
C SER A 17 33.19 16.17 0.61
N GLU A 18 34.00 15.89 -0.41
CA GLU A 18 34.85 14.69 -0.50
C GLU A 18 36.31 15.07 -0.78
N PHE A 19 37.21 14.18 -0.34
CA PHE A 19 38.68 14.10 -0.42
C PHE A 19 39.48 14.92 0.61
N GLY A 20 40.45 14.36 1.36
CA GLY A 20 41.04 13.01 1.44
C GLY A 20 42.12 12.98 2.55
N TYR A 21 42.50 11.78 3.02
CA TYR A 21 43.37 11.43 4.18
C TYR A 21 42.66 11.21 5.54
N ALA A 22 41.69 10.28 5.59
CA ALA A 22 41.19 9.66 6.83
C ALA A 22 40.59 8.25 6.59
N GLU A 23 41.03 7.51 5.56
CA GLU A 23 40.25 6.42 4.98
C GLU A 23 39.96 5.23 5.91
N THR A 24 40.85 4.85 6.83
CA THR A 24 40.61 3.63 7.64
C THR A 24 39.65 3.85 8.81
N ILE A 25 39.76 4.97 9.53
CA ILE A 25 38.83 5.33 10.62
C ILE A 25 37.49 5.80 10.04
N GLN A 26 37.51 6.53 8.94
CA GLN A 26 36.30 6.96 8.24
C GLN A 26 35.58 5.77 7.62
N ASN A 27 36.28 4.75 7.09
CA ASN A 27 35.61 3.52 6.62
C ASN A 27 34.99 2.71 7.76
N LEU A 28 35.63 2.62 8.94
CA LEU A 28 35.05 1.94 10.11
C LEU A 28 33.85 2.71 10.70
N GLN A 29 33.93 4.04 10.76
CA GLN A 29 32.81 4.90 11.16
C GLN A 29 31.68 4.84 10.13
N ASN A 30 31.97 4.93 8.84
CA ASN A 30 30.99 4.78 7.76
C ASN A 30 30.34 3.39 7.77
N GLN A 31 31.10 2.33 8.07
CA GLN A 31 30.54 0.98 8.22
C GLN A 31 29.65 0.86 9.46
N SER A 32 30.09 1.39 10.61
CA SER A 32 29.30 1.43 11.85
C SER A 32 27.99 2.21 11.66
N ASP A 33 28.05 3.38 11.03
CA ASP A 33 26.90 4.21 10.70
C ASP A 33 25.97 3.51 9.72
N SER A 34 26.53 2.82 8.71
CA SER A 34 25.73 2.03 7.76
C SER A 34 24.97 0.89 8.44
N LEU A 35 25.59 0.24 9.44
CA LEU A 35 24.99 -0.88 10.15
C LEU A 35 23.93 -0.42 11.14
N GLN A 36 24.14 0.71 11.83
CA GLN A 36 23.12 1.37 12.64
C GLN A 36 21.89 1.71 11.80
N ILE A 37 22.09 2.34 10.64
CA ILE A 37 21.00 2.70 9.73
C ILE A 37 20.29 1.44 9.23
N ALA A 38 21.04 0.38 8.89
CA ALA A 38 20.46 -0.89 8.46
C ALA A 38 19.60 -1.55 9.56
N ARG A 39 20.02 -1.51 10.82
CA ARG A 39 19.23 -1.99 11.98
C ARG A 39 17.91 -1.23 12.11
N ILE A 40 17.95 0.10 12.05
CA ILE A 40 16.73 0.95 12.13
C ILE A 40 15.79 0.66 10.95
N ALA A 41 16.33 0.54 9.73
CA ALA A 41 15.54 0.19 8.55
C ALA A 41 14.91 -1.19 8.70
N SER A 42 15.65 -2.17 9.22
CA SER A 42 15.18 -3.54 9.43
C SER A 42 14.07 -3.62 10.48
N PHE A 43 14.22 -2.86 11.58
CA PHE A 43 13.15 -2.68 12.58
C PHE A 43 11.86 -2.13 11.94
N GLY A 44 11.96 -1.11 11.09
CA GLY A 44 10.82 -0.53 10.37
C GLY A 44 10.17 -1.48 9.35
N LYS A 45 10.95 -2.37 8.71
CA LYS A 45 10.45 -3.42 7.82
C LYS A 45 9.72 -4.52 8.58
N VAL A 46 10.26 -4.98 9.72
CA VAL A 46 9.60 -5.95 10.61
C VAL A 46 8.26 -5.40 11.10
N TRP A 47 8.24 -4.15 11.56
CA TRP A 47 6.99 -3.46 11.92
C TRP A 47 6.00 -3.40 10.75
N GLY A 48 6.48 -3.11 9.53
CA GLY A 48 5.65 -3.08 8.32
C GLY A 48 4.95 -4.40 8.04
N VAL A 49 5.66 -5.53 8.18
CA VAL A 49 5.05 -6.86 8.04
C VAL A 49 3.97 -7.09 9.10
N ILE A 50 4.24 -6.72 10.35
CA ILE A 50 3.26 -6.81 11.44
C ILE A 50 2.03 -5.94 11.14
N ASN A 51 2.25 -4.72 10.68
CA ASN A 51 1.23 -3.71 10.41
C ASN A 51 0.26 -4.07 9.29
N TYR A 52 0.70 -4.86 8.30
CA TYR A 52 -0.14 -5.22 7.15
C TYR A 52 -0.52 -6.70 7.09
N PHE A 53 0.19 -7.61 7.77
CA PHE A 53 -0.04 -9.04 7.58
C PHE A 53 -0.27 -9.82 8.87
N HIS A 54 0.02 -9.27 10.05
CA HIS A 54 -0.13 -10.02 11.29
C HIS A 54 -1.60 -10.10 11.74
N PRO A 55 -2.13 -11.29 12.09
CA PRO A 55 -3.52 -11.50 12.50
C PRO A 55 -4.05 -10.56 13.59
N THR A 56 -3.23 -10.27 14.62
CA THR A 56 -3.62 -9.37 15.71
C THR A 56 -3.93 -7.95 15.23
N THR A 57 -3.25 -7.48 14.18
CA THR A 57 -3.47 -6.15 13.61
C THR A 57 -4.88 -6.02 13.06
N GLY A 58 -5.37 -7.05 12.36
CA GLY A 58 -6.72 -6.99 11.81
C GLY A 58 -7.80 -7.07 12.87
N LYS A 59 -7.57 -7.61 14.07
CA LYS A 59 -8.59 -7.64 15.13
C LYS A 59 -8.93 -6.25 15.69
N GLY A 60 -8.16 -5.21 15.35
CA GLY A 60 -8.34 -3.85 15.87
C GLY A 60 -8.04 -3.69 17.36
N VAL A 61 -7.52 -4.74 18.01
CA VAL A 61 -7.19 -4.75 19.46
C VAL A 61 -5.81 -4.14 19.74
N LEU A 62 -4.92 -4.15 18.74
CA LEU A 62 -3.56 -3.66 18.88
C LEU A 62 -3.38 -2.30 18.21
N ALA A 63 -2.97 -1.31 19.00
CA ALA A 63 -2.44 -0.04 18.53
C ALA A 63 -1.05 -0.24 17.91
N VAL A 64 -0.98 -0.70 16.65
CA VAL A 64 0.27 -1.19 16.02
C VAL A 64 1.38 -0.15 15.98
N ASP A 65 1.05 1.14 15.87
CA ASP A 65 2.03 2.23 15.91
C ASP A 65 2.77 2.31 17.26
N SER A 66 2.10 1.89 18.34
CA SER A 66 2.70 1.82 19.68
C SER A 66 3.85 0.82 19.75
N LEU A 67 3.90 -0.17 18.85
CA LEU A 67 5.03 -1.09 18.75
C LEU A 67 6.32 -0.39 18.32
N VAL A 68 6.25 0.66 17.50
CA VAL A 68 7.44 1.47 17.16
C VAL A 68 7.77 2.39 18.32
N ILE A 69 6.77 3.17 18.78
CA ILE A 69 6.96 4.24 19.77
C ILE A 69 7.55 3.68 21.09
N SER A 70 7.07 2.52 21.53
CA SER A 70 7.48 1.93 22.80
C SER A 70 8.84 1.23 22.72
N ASN A 71 9.21 0.66 21.55
CA ASN A 71 10.31 -0.30 21.48
C ASN A 71 11.55 0.19 20.72
N ILE A 72 11.41 1.13 19.78
CA ILE A 72 12.56 1.59 18.97
C ILE A 72 13.61 2.34 19.82
N GLY A 73 13.22 2.89 20.97
CA GLY A 73 14.12 3.62 21.87
C GLY A 73 15.35 2.81 22.26
N ALA A 74 15.19 1.52 22.55
CA ALA A 74 16.30 0.65 22.92
C ALA A 74 17.39 0.55 21.83
N LEU A 75 16.99 0.63 20.55
CA LEU A 75 17.92 0.64 19.42
C LEU A 75 18.51 2.04 19.16
N LEU A 76 17.74 3.11 19.41
CA LEU A 76 18.23 4.48 19.25
C LEU A 76 19.25 4.84 20.33
N ASP A 77 19.04 4.35 21.56
CA ASP A 77 19.92 4.59 22.71
C ASP A 77 21.18 3.70 22.66
N ASP A 78 21.06 2.49 22.11
CA ASP A 78 22.15 1.52 21.92
C ASP A 78 22.13 1.00 20.47
N PRO A 79 22.82 1.66 19.53
CA PRO A 79 22.80 1.30 18.11
C PRO A 79 23.64 0.06 17.76
N THR A 80 23.90 -0.83 18.73
CA THR A 80 24.63 -2.09 18.54
C THR A 80 23.69 -3.27 18.21
N ALA A 81 24.26 -4.44 17.90
CA ALA A 81 23.50 -5.67 17.72
C ALA A 81 22.66 -6.02 18.96
N LYS A 82 23.15 -5.72 20.17
CA LYS A 82 22.46 -5.97 21.44
C LYS A 82 21.22 -5.07 21.59
N GLY A 83 21.35 -3.77 21.33
CA GLY A 83 20.21 -2.86 21.36
C GLY A 83 19.18 -3.18 20.27
N PHE A 84 19.63 -3.63 19.09
CA PHE A 84 18.74 -4.10 18.02
C PHE A 84 17.94 -5.34 18.44
N GLN A 85 18.61 -6.37 18.97
CA GLN A 85 17.95 -7.58 19.48
C GLN A 85 16.97 -7.23 20.61
N LYS A 86 17.37 -6.37 21.55
CA LYS A 86 16.52 -5.91 22.65
C LYS A 86 15.25 -5.20 22.15
N ALA A 87 15.39 -4.32 21.15
CA ALA A 87 14.26 -3.60 20.56
C ALA A 87 13.28 -4.56 19.84
N LEU A 88 13.80 -5.54 19.09
CA LEU A 88 12.98 -6.57 18.44
C LEU A 88 12.28 -7.47 19.45
N SER A 89 12.99 -7.98 20.48
CA SER A 89 12.39 -8.79 21.54
C SER A 89 11.28 -8.03 22.27
N ALA A 90 11.47 -6.76 22.57
CA ALA A 90 10.44 -5.92 23.18
C ALA A 90 9.23 -5.70 22.24
N MET A 91 9.48 -5.51 20.94
CA MET A 91 8.40 -5.43 19.93
C MET A 91 7.56 -6.70 19.91
N PHE A 92 8.18 -7.89 19.84
CA PHE A 92 7.46 -9.16 19.81
C PHE A 92 6.77 -9.47 21.14
N SER A 93 7.37 -9.11 22.27
CA SER A 93 6.70 -9.21 23.58
C SER A 93 5.44 -8.35 23.64
N ASN A 94 5.49 -7.12 23.10
CA ASN A 94 4.35 -6.20 23.06
C ASN A 94 3.32 -6.55 21.96
N LEU A 95 3.73 -7.25 20.90
CA LEU A 95 2.83 -7.86 19.93
C LEU A 95 1.96 -8.95 20.58
N ASN A 96 2.47 -9.58 21.65
CA ASN A 96 1.79 -10.60 22.44
C ASN A 96 1.31 -11.79 21.58
N ASP A 97 2.16 -12.24 20.65
CA ASP A 97 1.94 -13.45 19.86
C ASP A 97 3.07 -14.44 20.12
N ALA A 98 2.78 -15.55 20.80
CA ALA A 98 3.77 -16.55 21.20
C ALA A 98 4.46 -17.25 20.00
N HIS A 99 3.90 -17.11 18.79
CA HIS A 99 4.42 -17.74 17.58
C HIS A 99 5.25 -16.79 16.70
N SER A 100 5.23 -15.49 16.98
CA SER A 100 6.05 -14.50 16.27
C SER A 100 7.22 -14.07 17.15
N GLY A 101 8.43 -14.04 16.59
CA GLY A 101 9.62 -13.75 17.38
C GLY A 101 10.93 -13.88 16.63
N ILE A 102 12.02 -13.66 17.36
CA ILE A 102 13.38 -13.95 16.89
C ILE A 102 13.56 -15.47 16.84
N ILE A 103 14.06 -15.99 15.73
CA ILE A 103 14.35 -17.40 15.53
C ILE A 103 15.74 -17.69 16.11
N ASP A 104 15.81 -18.55 17.11
CA ASP A 104 17.06 -19.14 17.56
C ASP A 104 17.42 -20.28 16.58
N LYS A 105 18.55 -20.19 15.86
CA LYS A 105 19.00 -21.21 14.88
C LYS A 105 19.48 -22.51 15.57
N LYS A 106 19.09 -22.77 16.82
CA LYS A 106 19.34 -24.06 17.47
C LYS A 106 18.70 -25.16 16.64
N GLY A 107 19.51 -26.13 16.24
CA GLY A 107 19.05 -27.30 15.52
C GLY A 107 17.91 -27.96 16.29
N LEU A 108 16.88 -28.40 15.57
CA LEU A 108 15.80 -29.18 16.16
C LEU A 108 16.41 -30.38 16.85
N THR A 109 16.20 -30.51 18.15
CA THR A 109 16.74 -31.66 18.87
C THR A 109 16.10 -32.93 18.29
N ILE A 110 16.94 -33.82 17.77
CA ILE A 110 16.55 -35.09 17.19
C ILE A 110 16.37 -36.06 18.36
N TYR A 111 15.14 -36.51 18.62
CA TYR A 111 14.83 -37.42 19.71
C TYR A 111 14.36 -38.76 19.12
N THR A 112 15.19 -39.79 19.23
CA THR A 112 15.02 -41.05 18.45
C THR A 112 14.91 -42.32 19.29
N THR A 113 14.89 -42.27 20.63
CA THR A 113 15.23 -43.48 21.41
C THR A 113 14.07 -44.43 21.74
N ASP A 114 12.79 -44.04 21.63
CA ASP A 114 11.68 -44.83 22.23
C ASP A 114 10.40 -44.95 21.36
N ILE A 115 10.53 -45.05 20.03
CA ILE A 115 9.38 -45.23 19.11
C ILE A 115 9.37 -46.66 18.56
N GLU A 116 8.28 -47.39 18.78
CA GLU A 116 8.07 -48.75 18.24
C GLU A 116 8.10 -48.70 16.70
N PRO A 117 9.01 -49.45 16.03
CA PRO A 117 9.18 -49.39 14.58
C PRO A 117 8.12 -50.19 13.79
N ASP A 118 7.40 -51.09 14.46
CA ASP A 118 6.46 -52.03 13.86
C ASP A 118 5.00 -51.83 14.33
N LEU A 119 4.08 -52.47 13.62
CA LEU A 119 2.68 -52.55 14.01
C LEU A 119 2.54 -53.51 15.20
N LYS A 120 2.11 -53.00 16.36
CA LYS A 120 1.90 -53.81 17.56
C LYS A 120 0.57 -53.47 18.22
N LEU A 121 -0.17 -54.51 18.57
CA LEU A 121 -1.40 -54.42 19.36
C LEU A 121 -1.13 -54.99 20.75
N SER A 122 -1.48 -54.24 21.79
CA SER A 122 -1.36 -54.67 23.18
C SER A 122 -2.49 -54.12 24.03
N SER A 123 -2.87 -54.82 25.09
CA SER A 123 -3.94 -54.41 26.00
C SER A 123 -3.34 -54.10 27.39
N PRO A 124 -2.74 -52.92 27.59
CA PRO A 124 -2.02 -52.59 28.83
C PRO A 124 -2.93 -52.50 30.05
N THR A 125 -4.24 -52.33 29.86
CA THR A 125 -5.25 -52.32 30.91
C THR A 125 -6.55 -52.87 30.34
N ALA A 126 -7.37 -53.52 31.17
CA ALA A 126 -8.65 -54.08 30.74
C ALA A 126 -9.52 -53.04 30.03
N GLY A 127 -9.93 -53.34 28.79
CA GLY A 127 -10.79 -52.49 27.96
C GLY A 127 -10.08 -51.36 27.19
N ILE A 128 -8.75 -51.22 27.31
CA ILE A 128 -7.94 -50.27 26.52
C ILE A 128 -7.04 -51.05 25.56
N LEU A 129 -7.16 -50.77 24.26
CA LEU A 129 -6.23 -51.26 23.23
C LEU A 129 -5.19 -50.19 22.92
N TYR A 130 -3.91 -50.55 22.93
CA TYR A 130 -2.80 -49.73 22.47
C TYR A 130 -2.28 -50.27 21.13
N VAL A 131 -2.34 -49.44 20.09
CA VAL A 131 -1.95 -49.76 18.71
C VAL A 131 -0.79 -48.85 18.32
N THR A 132 0.38 -49.41 18.03
CA THR A 132 1.45 -48.66 17.36
C THR A 132 1.31 -48.83 15.87
N ALA A 133 1.36 -47.74 15.11
CA ALA A 133 1.26 -47.77 13.66
C ALA A 133 2.15 -46.67 13.04
N PRO A 134 3.49 -46.78 13.15
CA PRO A 134 4.41 -45.80 12.56
C PRO A 134 4.30 -45.79 11.04
N GLN A 135 4.72 -44.71 10.39
CA GLN A 135 4.58 -44.55 8.93
C GLN A 135 5.38 -45.60 8.13
N SER A 136 6.47 -46.15 8.70
CA SER A 136 7.35 -47.14 8.08
C SER A 136 6.61 -48.39 7.57
N ILE A 137 5.59 -48.86 8.30
CA ILE A 137 4.84 -50.08 7.94
C ILE A 137 4.01 -49.88 6.67
N PHE A 138 3.59 -48.64 6.38
CA PHE A 138 2.77 -48.29 5.22
C PHE A 138 3.55 -48.21 3.90
N ARG A 139 4.83 -48.60 3.92
CA ARG A 139 5.56 -48.94 2.68
C ARG A 139 4.89 -50.10 1.95
N LYS A 140 4.25 -51.00 2.69
CA LYS A 140 3.34 -52.04 2.19
C LYS A 140 1.89 -51.62 2.42
N HIS A 141 0.96 -52.18 1.66
CA HIS A 141 -0.47 -51.91 1.84
C HIS A 141 -0.96 -52.51 3.16
N LEU A 142 -1.66 -51.73 3.98
CA LEU A 142 -2.28 -52.16 5.24
C LEU A 142 -3.64 -51.49 5.39
N ALA A 143 -4.71 -52.28 5.41
CA ALA A 143 -6.08 -51.77 5.51
C ALA A 143 -6.53 -51.60 6.97
N LEU A 144 -7.31 -50.56 7.27
CA LEU A 144 -7.87 -50.32 8.62
C LEU A 144 -8.55 -51.56 9.22
N ASP A 145 -9.36 -52.27 8.44
CA ASP A 145 -10.13 -53.43 8.92
C ASP A 145 -9.24 -54.65 9.25
N SER A 146 -7.98 -54.65 8.79
CA SER A 146 -6.98 -55.65 9.20
C SER A 146 -6.30 -55.31 10.54
N VAL A 147 -6.37 -54.05 10.96
CA VAL A 147 -5.81 -53.58 12.25
C VAL A 147 -6.90 -53.57 13.34
N LEU A 148 -8.11 -53.10 13.00
CA LEU A 148 -9.26 -53.04 13.89
C LEU A 148 -10.35 -53.99 13.39
N THR A 149 -10.19 -55.28 13.63
CA THR A 149 -11.20 -56.29 13.28
C THR A 149 -12.46 -56.13 14.16
N PRO A 150 -13.63 -56.64 13.72
CA PRO A 150 -14.86 -56.60 14.54
C PRO A 150 -14.69 -57.16 15.95
N GLU A 151 -13.89 -58.21 16.14
CA GLU A 151 -13.60 -58.84 17.43
C GLU A 151 -12.77 -57.91 18.33
N VAL A 152 -11.77 -57.25 17.77
CA VAL A 152 -10.94 -56.26 18.48
C VAL A 152 -11.78 -55.06 18.89
N ILE A 153 -12.68 -54.60 18.02
CA ILE A 153 -13.60 -53.49 18.30
C ILE A 153 -14.59 -53.88 19.41
N ALA A 154 -15.13 -55.09 19.39
CA ALA A 154 -16.09 -55.55 20.40
C ALA A 154 -15.46 -55.67 21.81
N SER A 155 -14.21 -56.15 21.88
CA SER A 155 -13.50 -56.44 23.14
C SER A 155 -12.94 -55.20 23.87
N HIS A 156 -12.87 -54.04 23.21
CA HIS A 156 -12.27 -52.83 23.80
C HIS A 156 -13.25 -51.65 23.79
N ARG A 157 -13.18 -50.81 24.84
CA ARG A 157 -14.00 -49.58 24.97
C ARG A 157 -13.21 -48.34 24.57
N SER A 158 -11.88 -48.37 24.74
CA SER A 158 -10.99 -47.25 24.47
C SER A 158 -9.78 -47.69 23.66
N PHE A 159 -9.28 -46.81 22.80
CA PHE A 159 -8.21 -47.07 21.84
C PHE A 159 -7.16 -45.96 21.91
N ILE A 160 -5.90 -46.35 22.11
CA ILE A 160 -4.74 -45.49 21.98
C ILE A 160 -4.09 -45.82 20.64
N ILE A 161 -4.07 -44.86 19.72
CA ILE A 161 -3.49 -45.02 18.39
C ILE A 161 -2.20 -44.18 18.33
N ASP A 162 -1.05 -44.85 18.41
CA ASP A 162 0.26 -44.23 18.37
C ASP A 162 0.80 -44.16 16.93
N LEU A 163 0.88 -42.95 16.41
CA LEU A 163 1.29 -42.63 15.04
C LEU A 163 2.65 -41.93 14.98
N ARG A 164 3.40 -41.88 16.09
CA ARG A 164 4.68 -41.17 16.18
C ARG A 164 5.72 -41.77 15.23
N ASN A 165 6.61 -40.91 14.73
CA ASN A 165 7.68 -41.29 13.80
C ASN A 165 9.03 -40.68 14.24
N THR A 166 10.15 -41.27 13.81
CA THR A 166 11.50 -40.75 14.09
C THR A 166 11.97 -39.67 13.11
N ALA A 167 11.37 -39.62 11.91
CA ALA A 167 11.65 -38.64 10.86
C ALA A 167 10.42 -38.47 9.96
N ILE A 168 10.38 -37.44 9.11
CA ILE A 168 9.32 -37.30 8.09
C ILE A 168 9.63 -38.22 6.91
N ASP A 169 8.68 -39.06 6.51
CA ASP A 169 8.66 -39.79 5.23
C ASP A 169 7.37 -39.41 4.51
N ASN A 170 7.45 -38.49 3.54
CA ASN A 170 6.25 -37.91 2.91
C ASN A 170 5.37 -38.97 2.23
N ASN A 171 5.98 -39.98 1.60
CA ASN A 171 5.26 -41.01 0.85
C ASN A 171 4.61 -42.02 1.82
N ALA A 172 5.40 -42.56 2.75
CA ALA A 172 4.88 -43.51 3.74
C ALA A 172 3.87 -42.85 4.69
N GLY A 173 4.10 -41.59 5.08
CA GLY A 173 3.16 -40.79 5.87
C GLY A 173 1.85 -40.47 5.14
N LEU A 174 1.89 -40.21 3.82
CA LEU A 174 0.66 -40.05 3.03
C LEU A 174 -0.12 -41.37 2.93
N LYS A 175 0.57 -42.51 2.83
CA LYS A 175 -0.06 -43.85 2.86
C LYS A 175 -0.65 -44.17 4.23
N GLN A 176 0.06 -43.86 5.32
CA GLN A 176 -0.48 -43.95 6.70
C GLN A 176 -1.75 -43.13 6.85
N TYR A 177 -1.77 -41.91 6.29
CA TYR A 177 -2.97 -41.07 6.27
C TYR A 177 -4.11 -41.72 5.49
N THR A 178 -3.90 -42.08 4.22
CA THR A 178 -4.98 -42.57 3.33
C THR A 178 -5.47 -43.97 3.66
N GLN A 179 -4.61 -44.85 4.20
CA GLN A 179 -4.94 -46.25 4.46
C GLN A 179 -5.43 -46.52 5.90
N LEU A 180 -5.01 -45.71 6.88
CA LEU A 180 -5.39 -45.87 8.30
C LEU A 180 -6.18 -44.68 8.84
N VAL A 181 -5.58 -43.49 8.87
CA VAL A 181 -6.14 -42.33 9.60
C VAL A 181 -7.42 -41.83 8.96
N GLN A 182 -7.44 -41.58 7.66
CA GLN A 182 -8.60 -41.07 6.92
C GLN A 182 -9.79 -42.04 7.00
N PRO A 183 -9.63 -43.36 6.73
CA PRO A 183 -10.71 -44.33 6.93
C PRO A 183 -11.22 -44.38 8.37
N LEU A 184 -10.32 -44.30 9.36
CA LEU A 184 -10.67 -44.33 10.78
C LEU A 184 -11.50 -43.10 11.15
N VAL A 185 -11.02 -41.90 10.81
CA VAL A 185 -11.75 -40.64 11.01
C VAL A 185 -13.13 -40.70 10.34
N GLY A 186 -13.22 -41.24 9.13
CA GLY A 186 -14.49 -41.41 8.42
C GLY A 186 -15.52 -42.28 9.16
N LYS A 187 -15.08 -43.29 9.93
CA LYS A 187 -15.96 -44.11 10.79
C LYS A 187 -16.32 -43.44 12.13
N LEU A 188 -15.56 -42.42 12.55
CA LEU A 188 -15.78 -41.69 13.82
C LEU A 188 -16.74 -40.51 13.70
N ILE A 189 -16.94 -39.99 12.47
CA ILE A 189 -17.78 -38.82 12.23
C ILE A 189 -19.18 -39.22 11.71
N ASN A 190 -20.19 -38.42 12.05
CA ASN A 190 -21.58 -38.60 11.61
C ASN A 190 -22.03 -37.59 10.54
N ARG A 191 -21.17 -36.62 10.21
CA ARG A 191 -21.35 -35.60 9.18
C ARG A 191 -19.98 -35.26 8.59
N THR A 192 -19.95 -34.72 7.38
CA THR A 192 -18.73 -34.26 6.71
C THR A 192 -17.86 -33.42 7.65
N LEU A 193 -16.61 -33.82 7.88
CA LEU A 193 -15.63 -33.10 8.68
C LEU A 193 -14.87 -32.13 7.80
N ILE A 194 -14.88 -30.85 8.16
CA ILE A 194 -14.11 -29.82 7.47
C ILE A 194 -12.75 -29.75 8.15
N LEU A 195 -11.67 -29.97 7.40
CA LEU A 195 -10.32 -29.82 7.93
C LEU A 195 -10.03 -28.34 8.21
N PRO A 196 -9.20 -28.02 9.22
CA PRO A 196 -8.86 -26.65 9.52
C PRO A 196 -8.20 -25.98 8.32
N THR A 197 -8.62 -24.73 8.08
CA THR A 197 -8.12 -23.88 7.01
C THR A 197 -7.39 -22.67 7.60
N ALA A 198 -6.83 -21.81 6.76
CA ALA A 198 -6.12 -20.61 7.19
C ALA A 198 -6.98 -19.36 6.95
N ARG A 199 -6.77 -18.36 7.80
CA ARG A 199 -7.31 -17.02 7.65
C ARG A 199 -6.17 -16.01 7.60
N SER A 200 -6.03 -15.30 6.49
CA SER A 200 -5.05 -14.22 6.28
C SER A 200 -5.74 -12.94 5.80
N PHE A 201 -4.98 -11.84 5.78
CA PHE A 201 -5.38 -10.60 5.11
C PHE A 201 -4.98 -10.64 3.65
N TYR A 202 -5.81 -9.99 2.83
CA TYR A 202 -5.37 -9.51 1.55
C TYR A 202 -5.80 -8.04 1.37
N TYR A 203 -5.40 -7.43 0.26
CA TYR A 203 -5.72 -6.06 -0.06
C TYR A 203 -5.92 -5.93 -1.56
N LYS A 204 -7.01 -5.29 -1.99
CA LYS A 204 -7.16 -4.73 -3.34
C LYS A 204 -6.71 -3.27 -3.27
N GLY A 205 -5.43 -3.03 -3.45
CA GLY A 205 -4.80 -1.73 -3.25
C GLY A 205 -4.91 -1.23 -1.80
N LEU A 206 -4.39 -0.04 -1.55
CA LEU A 206 -4.76 0.74 -0.37
C LEU A 206 -5.92 1.64 -0.83
N MET A 207 -7.10 1.56 -0.22
CA MET A 207 -8.27 2.35 -0.63
C MET A 207 -8.38 3.65 0.18
N ARG A 208 -9.02 4.67 -0.41
CA ARG A 208 -9.32 5.93 0.29
C ARG A 208 -10.22 5.69 1.47
N GLN A 209 -10.02 6.44 2.56
CA GLN A 209 -10.81 6.32 3.79
C GLN A 209 -11.82 7.47 3.96
N ASP A 210 -11.66 8.54 3.18
CA ASP A 210 -12.47 9.74 3.20
C ASP A 210 -13.76 9.65 2.36
N PHE A 211 -13.91 8.59 1.55
CA PHE A 211 -15.10 8.32 0.73
C PHE A 211 -15.69 6.92 1.04
N PRO A 212 -16.31 6.70 2.22
CA PRO A 212 -16.79 5.39 2.65
C PRO A 212 -17.87 4.78 1.73
N HIS A 213 -18.55 5.61 0.93
CA HIS A 213 -19.51 5.18 -0.09
C HIS A 213 -18.85 4.43 -1.24
N ASP A 214 -17.61 4.79 -1.61
CA ASP A 214 -16.79 4.05 -2.59
C ASP A 214 -16.30 2.72 -2.02
N ILE A 215 -16.48 2.52 -0.71
CA ILE A 215 -16.04 1.36 0.07
C ILE A 215 -17.24 0.47 0.44
N ASN A 216 -18.45 0.64 -0.12
CA ASN A 216 -19.64 -0.20 0.18
C ASN A 216 -19.74 -0.60 1.67
N ILE A 217 -19.58 0.36 2.59
CA ILE A 217 -19.74 0.14 4.03
C ILE A 217 -21.15 0.60 4.39
N LEU A 218 -22.09 -0.34 4.53
CA LEU A 218 -23.40 -0.03 5.09
C LEU A 218 -23.29 0.18 6.62
N PRO A 219 -24.08 1.10 7.21
CA PRO A 219 -24.08 1.33 8.65
C PRO A 219 -24.57 0.10 9.43
N GLN A 220 -24.08 -0.04 10.66
CA GLN A 220 -24.65 -0.98 11.64
C GLN A 220 -26.08 -0.56 11.98
N ASP A 221 -26.96 -1.54 12.16
CA ASP A 221 -28.30 -1.27 12.67
C ASP A 221 -28.28 -0.93 14.16
N GLU A 222 -29.45 -0.58 14.70
CA GLU A 222 -29.63 -0.18 16.10
C GLU A 222 -29.29 -1.28 17.12
N LYS A 223 -29.08 -2.52 16.68
CA LYS A 223 -28.66 -3.67 17.51
C LYS A 223 -27.16 -3.96 17.39
N GLY A 224 -26.43 -3.18 16.59
CA GLY A 224 -25.02 -3.43 16.27
C GLY A 224 -24.84 -4.53 15.22
N GLU A 225 -25.92 -5.01 14.61
CA GLU A 225 -25.90 -6.03 13.56
C GLU A 225 -25.68 -5.33 12.21
N ILE A 226 -24.84 -5.92 11.35
CA ILE A 226 -24.53 -5.35 10.04
C ILE A 226 -25.50 -5.93 9.01
N VAL A 227 -26.47 -5.14 8.57
CA VAL A 227 -27.49 -5.56 7.59
C VAL A 227 -27.02 -5.20 6.17
N GLY A 228 -26.43 -6.16 5.47
CA GLY A 228 -25.98 -6.03 4.06
C GLY A 228 -24.47 -6.19 3.85
N HIS A 229 -24.02 -6.14 2.59
CA HIS A 229 -22.64 -6.45 2.19
C HIS A 229 -21.62 -5.47 2.77
N LEU A 230 -20.59 -6.01 3.43
CA LEU A 230 -19.41 -5.29 3.93
C LEU A 230 -18.26 -5.36 2.92
N GLN A 231 -17.76 -4.21 2.47
CA GLN A 231 -16.39 -4.07 2.00
C GLN A 231 -15.52 -3.61 3.18
N VAL A 232 -15.00 -4.58 3.92
CA VAL A 232 -13.83 -4.33 4.77
C VAL A 232 -12.62 -4.31 3.84
N HIS A 233 -11.63 -3.45 4.08
CA HIS A 233 -10.33 -3.52 3.39
C HIS A 233 -9.90 -5.00 3.32
N TYR A 234 -9.97 -5.57 2.12
CA TYR A 234 -10.38 -6.96 1.90
C TYR A 234 -9.52 -8.05 2.58
N GLY A 235 -9.74 -8.35 3.86
CA GLY A 235 -9.48 -9.68 4.43
C GLY A 235 -10.84 -10.25 4.82
N ILE A 236 -11.30 -11.36 4.28
CA ILE A 236 -11.02 -12.71 4.79
C ILE A 236 -11.59 -13.75 3.81
N ARG A 237 -10.96 -14.93 3.80
CA ARG A 237 -11.23 -16.20 3.08
C ARG A 237 -10.54 -16.35 1.73
N SER A 238 -9.23 -16.59 1.76
CA SER A 238 -8.79 -17.83 1.11
C SER A 238 -9.08 -18.96 2.10
N VAL A 239 -10.29 -19.52 2.05
CA VAL A 239 -10.39 -20.93 2.41
C VAL A 239 -9.68 -21.59 1.26
N SER A 240 -8.41 -21.99 1.40
CA SER A 240 -7.93 -23.09 0.56
C SER A 240 -9.00 -24.16 0.73
N GLU A 241 -9.72 -24.52 -0.33
CA GLU A 241 -10.86 -25.45 -0.27
C GLU A 241 -10.52 -26.51 0.76
N GLY A 242 -11.15 -26.40 1.93
CA GLY A 242 -10.73 -27.22 3.06
C GLY A 242 -10.93 -28.64 2.59
N GLY A 243 -9.87 -29.46 2.64
CA GLY A 243 -10.06 -30.88 2.44
C GLY A 243 -11.20 -31.32 3.36
N TYR A 244 -12.15 -32.08 2.84
CA TYR A 244 -13.27 -32.57 3.62
C TYR A 244 -13.21 -34.08 3.72
N LEU A 245 -13.62 -34.60 4.86
CA LEU A 245 -13.73 -36.03 5.08
C LEU A 245 -15.21 -36.38 5.21
N LEU A 246 -15.68 -37.25 4.30
CA LEU A 246 -17.05 -37.74 4.32
C LEU A 246 -17.22 -38.79 5.42
N SER A 247 -18.37 -38.77 6.10
CA SER A 247 -18.73 -39.82 7.04
C SER A 247 -18.98 -41.14 6.30
N LYS A 248 -18.51 -42.26 6.86
CA LYS A 248 -18.89 -43.59 6.41
C LYS A 248 -20.20 -44.03 7.08
N GLN A 249 -20.96 -44.92 6.41
CA GLN A 249 -22.21 -45.47 6.96
C GLN A 249 -21.99 -46.46 8.13
N ASP A 250 -20.74 -46.87 8.38
CA ASP A 250 -20.35 -47.75 9.48
C ASP A 250 -20.34 -47.01 10.83
N THR A 251 -21.13 -47.51 11.79
CA THR A 251 -21.30 -46.91 13.13
C THR A 251 -20.55 -47.66 14.25
N SER A 252 -19.81 -48.72 13.92
CA SER A 252 -19.17 -49.63 14.88
C SER A 252 -18.22 -48.95 15.88
N LEU A 253 -17.64 -47.81 15.50
CA LEU A 253 -16.67 -47.07 16.32
C LEU A 253 -17.27 -45.87 17.09
N LYS A 254 -18.55 -45.53 16.87
CA LYS A 254 -19.16 -44.29 17.41
C LYS A 254 -19.21 -44.21 18.93
N SER A 255 -19.36 -45.35 19.62
CA SER A 255 -19.42 -45.42 21.08
C SER A 255 -18.05 -45.61 21.75
N LYS A 256 -16.99 -45.70 20.96
CA LYS A 256 -15.63 -45.99 21.44
C LYS A 256 -14.87 -44.69 21.69
N ARG A 257 -13.92 -44.73 22.61
CA ARG A 257 -13.08 -43.57 22.96
C ARG A 257 -11.72 -43.68 22.29
N PHE A 258 -11.26 -42.61 21.64
CA PHE A 258 -9.97 -42.59 20.96
C PHE A 258 -9.02 -41.55 21.55
N CYS A 259 -7.76 -41.95 21.74
CA CYS A 259 -6.64 -41.08 22.05
C CYS A 259 -5.56 -41.30 21.00
N PHE A 260 -5.22 -40.25 20.25
CA PHE A 260 -4.16 -40.32 19.25
C PHE A 260 -2.86 -39.79 19.84
N VAL A 261 -1.76 -40.48 19.58
CA VAL A 261 -0.41 -40.05 19.98
C VAL A 261 0.36 -39.69 18.73
N VAL A 262 0.82 -38.46 18.65
CA VAL A 262 1.49 -37.90 17.47
C VAL A 262 2.71 -37.09 17.86
N ASN A 263 3.58 -36.84 16.90
CA ASN A 263 4.71 -35.92 17.05
C ASN A 263 4.90 -35.11 15.75
N ARG A 264 5.90 -34.23 15.71
CA ARG A 264 6.13 -33.34 14.57
C ARG A 264 6.40 -34.03 13.22
N TYR A 265 6.69 -35.33 13.25
CA TYR A 265 7.10 -36.10 12.08
C TYR A 265 5.95 -36.82 11.38
N VAL A 266 4.71 -36.66 11.86
CA VAL A 266 3.50 -37.16 11.16
C VAL A 266 3.18 -36.32 9.93
N ASN A 267 2.47 -36.92 8.96
CA ASN A 267 1.99 -36.21 7.78
C ASN A 267 1.05 -35.04 8.16
N VAL A 268 1.15 -33.92 7.44
CA VAL A 268 0.32 -32.72 7.67
C VAL A 268 -1.19 -33.02 7.64
N ASN A 269 -1.64 -33.91 6.75
CA ASN A 269 -3.06 -34.27 6.63
C ASN A 269 -3.54 -35.07 7.84
N THR A 270 -2.70 -35.95 8.39
CA THR A 270 -2.97 -36.67 9.64
C THR A 270 -3.20 -35.68 10.77
N LEU A 271 -2.27 -34.74 10.99
CA LEU A 271 -2.38 -33.79 12.10
C LEU A 271 -3.61 -32.87 11.94
N LYS A 272 -3.88 -32.37 10.73
CA LYS A 272 -5.08 -31.57 10.44
C LYS A 272 -6.38 -32.33 10.70
N ALA A 273 -6.48 -33.60 10.26
CA ALA A 273 -7.66 -34.43 10.46
C ALA A 273 -7.91 -34.75 11.93
N LEU A 274 -6.85 -35.07 12.69
CA LEU A 274 -6.97 -35.33 14.12
C LEU A 274 -7.35 -34.07 14.89
N LEU A 275 -6.75 -32.92 14.61
CA LEU A 275 -7.13 -31.65 15.25
C LEU A 275 -8.57 -31.24 14.93
N ALA A 276 -9.04 -31.50 13.70
CA ALA A 276 -10.44 -31.29 13.32
C ALA A 276 -11.38 -32.20 14.11
N LEU A 277 -11.03 -33.49 14.24
CA LEU A 277 -11.79 -34.47 15.00
C LEU A 277 -11.82 -34.10 16.50
N ARG A 278 -10.69 -33.63 17.04
CA ARG A 278 -10.59 -33.11 18.41
C ARG A 278 -11.44 -31.87 18.60
N ASN A 279 -11.48 -30.94 17.64
CA ASN A 279 -12.33 -29.73 17.72
C ASN A 279 -13.83 -30.08 17.85
N ARG A 280 -14.26 -31.22 17.27
CA ARG A 280 -15.61 -31.79 17.49
C ARG A 280 -15.80 -32.52 18.82
N ASN A 281 -14.77 -32.58 19.67
CA ASN A 281 -14.70 -33.43 20.85
C ASN A 281 -15.05 -34.89 20.49
N LEU A 282 -14.37 -35.47 19.49
CA LEU A 282 -14.54 -36.88 19.10
C LEU A 282 -13.29 -37.74 19.38
N CYS A 283 -12.18 -37.11 19.73
CA CYS A 283 -10.97 -37.78 20.19
C CYS A 283 -10.16 -36.90 21.15
N ASN A 284 -9.22 -37.52 21.84
CA ASN A 284 -8.14 -36.84 22.54
C ASN A 284 -6.83 -36.94 21.75
N ILE A 285 -5.93 -35.98 21.93
CA ILE A 285 -4.60 -35.97 21.31
C ILE A 285 -3.52 -35.77 22.37
N ILE A 286 -2.53 -36.67 22.38
CA ILE A 286 -1.26 -36.51 23.09
C ILE A 286 -0.19 -36.17 22.06
N PHE A 287 0.52 -35.07 22.25
CA PHE A 287 1.59 -34.66 21.35
C PHE A 287 2.95 -34.78 22.03
N GLN A 288 3.89 -35.49 21.40
CA GLN A 288 5.27 -35.60 21.87
C GLN A 288 6.15 -34.54 21.21
N GLY A 289 6.81 -33.73 22.05
CA GLY A 289 7.72 -32.68 21.60
C GLY A 289 7.02 -31.40 21.13
N GLU A 290 7.70 -30.63 20.28
CA GLU A 290 7.24 -29.32 19.81
C GLU A 290 6.29 -29.44 18.61
N MET A 291 5.18 -28.70 18.65
CA MET A 291 4.22 -28.61 17.56
C MET A 291 4.86 -27.94 16.33
N PRO A 292 4.58 -28.42 15.11
CA PRO A 292 5.07 -27.77 13.89
C PRO A 292 4.32 -26.46 13.63
N ASP A 293 5.04 -25.41 13.19
CA ASP A 293 4.50 -24.05 13.03
C ASP A 293 3.19 -23.98 12.22
N TYR A 294 3.03 -24.81 11.17
CA TYR A 294 1.86 -24.79 10.27
C TYR A 294 0.51 -25.02 10.97
N VAL A 295 0.48 -25.49 12.21
CA VAL A 295 -0.76 -25.65 13.01
C VAL A 295 -1.25 -24.34 13.63
N TYR A 296 -0.42 -23.30 13.61
CA TYR A 296 -0.74 -21.97 14.12
C TYR A 296 -1.09 -20.98 13.00
N GLY A 297 -0.67 -21.31 11.76
CA GLY A 297 -0.88 -20.52 10.56
C GLY A 297 0.36 -20.54 9.66
N ASP A 298 0.40 -19.60 8.73
CA ASP A 298 1.53 -19.32 7.87
C ASP A 298 2.43 -18.28 8.52
N PHE A 299 3.72 -18.33 8.16
CA PHE A 299 4.74 -17.46 8.69
C PHE A 299 5.56 -16.84 7.57
N HIS A 300 5.96 -15.59 7.78
CA HIS A 300 6.98 -14.91 7.00
C HIS A 300 8.27 -14.85 7.81
N SER A 301 9.37 -15.33 7.22
CA SER A 301 10.70 -15.24 7.83
C SER A 301 11.52 -14.15 7.17
N MET A 302 12.32 -13.44 7.96
CA MET A 302 13.20 -12.39 7.48
C MET A 302 14.60 -12.58 8.08
N GLU A 303 15.62 -12.55 7.23
CA GLU A 303 17.01 -12.39 7.66
C GLU A 303 17.30 -10.89 7.81
N LEU A 304 17.82 -10.51 8.97
CA LEU A 304 18.13 -9.15 9.37
C LEU A 304 19.65 -9.00 9.58
N PRO A 305 20.16 -7.76 9.77
CA PRO A 305 21.56 -7.55 10.18
C PRO A 305 21.94 -8.37 11.43
N ASP A 306 23.24 -8.56 11.64
CA ASP A 306 23.80 -9.26 12.80
C ASP A 306 23.42 -10.76 12.89
N ASN A 307 23.12 -11.39 11.74
CA ASN A 307 22.66 -12.79 11.64
C ASN A 307 21.38 -13.07 12.47
N ILE A 308 20.58 -12.04 12.75
CA ILE A 308 19.30 -12.17 13.41
C ILE A 308 18.26 -12.61 12.37
N SER A 309 17.55 -13.69 12.65
CA SER A 309 16.38 -14.12 11.87
C SER A 309 15.13 -13.89 12.69
N VAL A 310 14.04 -13.45 12.06
CA VAL A 310 12.72 -13.35 12.71
C VAL A 310 11.68 -14.15 11.94
N LYS A 311 10.69 -14.69 12.65
CA LYS A 311 9.47 -15.25 12.07
C LYS A 311 8.26 -14.45 12.55
N ILE A 312 7.35 -14.14 11.63
CA ILE A 312 6.15 -13.34 11.87
C ILE A 312 4.96 -14.11 11.33
N ARG A 313 3.96 -14.37 12.16
CA ARG A 313 2.74 -15.06 11.76
C ARG A 313 1.91 -14.17 10.82
N THR A 314 1.45 -14.72 9.71
CA THR A 314 0.67 -13.99 8.67
C THR A 314 -0.73 -14.57 8.44
N SER A 315 -1.05 -15.70 9.08
CA SER A 315 -2.41 -16.26 9.06
C SER A 315 -2.74 -16.95 10.39
N GLU A 316 -4.02 -17.23 10.62
CA GLU A 316 -4.50 -18.03 11.75
C GLU A 316 -5.19 -19.29 11.25
N LEU A 317 -4.94 -20.41 11.90
CA LEU A 317 -5.69 -21.62 11.64
C LEU A 317 -7.12 -21.49 12.21
N ILE A 318 -8.14 -21.70 11.38
CA ILE A 318 -9.56 -21.62 11.76
C ILE A 318 -10.24 -22.98 11.55
N TYR A 319 -11.03 -23.38 12.55
CA TYR A 319 -11.79 -24.63 12.55
C TYR A 319 -13.23 -24.43 12.08
N GLU A 320 -13.95 -25.53 11.88
CA GLU A 320 -15.33 -25.51 11.38
C GLU A 320 -16.31 -24.72 12.24
N ASP A 321 -16.03 -24.60 13.54
CA ASP A 321 -16.82 -23.89 14.54
C ASP A 321 -16.41 -22.41 14.69
N GLY A 322 -15.48 -21.93 13.85
CA GLY A 322 -14.95 -20.57 13.88
C GLY A 322 -13.86 -20.33 14.93
N THR A 323 -13.50 -21.33 15.75
CA THR A 323 -12.42 -21.17 16.73
C THR A 323 -11.05 -21.08 16.06
N PHE A 324 -10.15 -20.30 16.67
CA PHE A 324 -8.76 -20.14 16.22
C PHE A 324 -7.83 -21.05 17.02
N GLY A 325 -7.02 -21.81 16.30
CA GLY A 325 -6.06 -22.73 16.91
C GLY A 325 -6.71 -23.89 17.67
N SER A 326 -5.98 -24.99 17.77
CA SER A 326 -6.33 -26.10 18.65
C SER A 326 -5.03 -26.69 19.18
N THR A 327 -4.92 -26.79 20.49
CA THR A 327 -3.82 -27.49 21.13
C THR A 327 -4.21 -28.95 21.33
N PRO A 328 -3.24 -29.88 21.33
CA PRO A 328 -3.41 -31.21 21.91
C PRO A 328 -3.96 -31.14 23.35
N ASP A 329 -4.56 -32.24 23.80
CA ASP A 329 -5.07 -32.39 25.17
C ASP A 329 -3.97 -32.60 26.21
N ALA A 330 -2.83 -33.14 25.78
CA ALA A 330 -1.64 -33.28 26.61
C ALA A 330 -0.35 -33.20 25.78
N TYR A 331 0.72 -32.76 26.43
CA TYR A 331 2.08 -32.74 25.89
C TYR A 331 2.98 -33.68 26.68
N ILE A 332 3.82 -34.43 25.99
CA ILE A 332 4.86 -35.26 26.62
C ILE A 332 6.22 -34.75 26.16
N ALA A 333 7.08 -34.45 27.12
CA ALA A 333 8.45 -34.02 26.86
C ALA A 333 9.23 -35.14 26.15
N SER A 334 10.12 -34.76 25.25
CA SER A 334 11.05 -35.70 24.61
C SER A 334 12.28 -35.86 25.51
N GLN A 335 12.19 -36.70 26.54
CA GLN A 335 13.33 -37.01 27.42
C GLN A 335 13.85 -38.41 27.16
N SER A 336 15.18 -38.55 27.08
CA SER A 336 15.88 -39.83 26.92
C SER A 336 15.75 -40.67 28.20
N GLY A 337 15.35 -41.95 28.08
CA GLY A 337 15.49 -42.92 29.16
C GLY A 337 14.32 -43.05 30.15
N THR A 338 13.18 -42.40 29.89
CA THR A 338 11.90 -42.73 30.55
C THR A 338 11.05 -43.59 29.64
N ASP A 339 10.42 -44.62 30.20
CA ASP A 339 9.54 -45.57 29.48
C ASP A 339 8.32 -44.84 28.88
N SER A 340 8.52 -44.21 27.71
CA SER A 340 7.61 -43.20 27.14
C SER A 340 6.22 -43.76 26.88
N GLN A 341 6.14 -45.06 26.60
CA GLN A 341 4.90 -45.79 26.42
C GLN A 341 4.06 -45.83 27.71
N GLN A 342 4.68 -46.06 28.87
CA GLN A 342 3.94 -46.07 30.15
C GLN A 342 3.36 -44.69 30.49
N LEU A 343 4.12 -43.62 30.21
CA LEU A 343 3.65 -42.25 30.38
C LEU A 343 2.47 -41.93 29.45
N ILE A 344 2.55 -42.36 28.20
CA ILE A 344 1.45 -42.23 27.23
C ILE A 344 0.21 -42.98 27.70
N ILE A 345 0.35 -44.23 28.14
CA ILE A 345 -0.77 -45.05 28.61
C ILE A 345 -1.42 -44.41 29.84
N LYS A 346 -0.61 -43.94 30.79
CA LYS A 346 -1.08 -43.24 31.99
C LYS A 346 -1.85 -41.97 31.63
N GLU A 347 -1.30 -41.16 30.74
CA GLU A 347 -1.91 -39.88 30.33
C GLU A 347 -3.18 -40.10 29.51
N ALA A 348 -3.18 -41.07 28.59
CA ALA A 348 -4.39 -41.47 27.86
C ALA A 348 -5.47 -42.01 28.81
N GLY A 349 -5.09 -42.79 29.82
CA GLY A 349 -5.99 -43.25 30.88
C GLY A 349 -6.67 -42.09 31.62
N ARG A 350 -5.90 -41.05 31.99
CA ARG A 350 -6.42 -39.81 32.57
C ARG A 350 -7.39 -39.09 31.63
N LEU A 351 -7.08 -39.01 30.33
CA LEU A 351 -7.95 -38.39 29.34
C LEU A 351 -9.23 -39.21 29.11
N PHE A 352 -9.16 -40.54 29.25
CA PHE A 352 -10.33 -41.42 29.19
C PHE A 352 -11.23 -41.36 30.44
N SER A 353 -10.74 -40.90 31.59
CA SER A 353 -11.58 -40.76 32.78
C SER A 353 -12.48 -39.51 32.75
N HIS A 354 -12.18 -38.53 31.88
CA HIS A 354 -12.98 -37.31 31.75
C HIS A 354 -14.08 -37.50 30.71
N PRO A 355 -15.35 -37.12 30.96
CA PRO A 355 -16.40 -37.22 29.95
C PRO A 355 -16.13 -36.25 28.80
N ILE A 356 -16.16 -36.76 27.57
CA ILE A 356 -16.08 -35.93 26.36
C ILE A 356 -17.42 -35.22 26.21
N LYS A 357 -17.47 -33.90 26.46
CA LYS A 357 -18.68 -33.10 26.24
C LYS A 357 -18.82 -32.85 24.74
N HIS A 358 -19.87 -33.36 24.11
CA HIS A 358 -20.20 -32.98 22.74
C HIS A 358 -20.41 -31.47 22.67
N ALA A 359 -19.57 -30.76 21.91
CA ALA A 359 -19.78 -29.35 21.67
C ALA A 359 -21.00 -29.19 20.75
N LEU A 360 -21.93 -28.31 21.14
CA LEU A 360 -22.94 -27.83 20.20
C LEU A 360 -22.23 -27.07 19.07
N PRO A 361 -22.71 -27.14 17.82
CA PRO A 361 -22.17 -26.33 16.74
C PRO A 361 -22.19 -24.86 17.15
N LYS A 362 -21.03 -24.22 17.23
CA LYS A 362 -20.96 -22.77 17.45
C LYS A 362 -21.28 -22.08 16.14
N GLN A 363 -21.97 -20.93 16.23
CA GLN A 363 -22.13 -20.05 15.09
C GLN A 363 -20.74 -19.51 14.71
N VAL A 364 -20.36 -19.68 13.45
CA VAL A 364 -19.10 -19.13 12.93
C VAL A 364 -19.20 -17.61 13.00
N GLU A 365 -18.46 -16.97 13.90
CA GLU A 365 -18.40 -15.51 13.93
C GLU A 365 -17.71 -15.01 12.66
N ASN A 366 -18.48 -14.35 11.78
CA ASN A 366 -17.95 -13.54 10.69
C ASN A 366 -17.27 -12.31 11.31
N THR A 367 -16.02 -12.45 11.69
CA THR A 367 -15.21 -11.39 12.26
C THR A 367 -14.60 -10.56 11.13
N VAL A 368 -15.41 -9.70 10.52
CA VAL A 368 -14.91 -8.71 9.55
C VAL A 368 -14.52 -7.46 10.34
N PHE A 369 -13.22 -7.23 10.50
CA PHE A 369 -12.71 -6.13 11.29
C PHE A 369 -12.21 -4.99 10.42
N ILE A 370 -12.78 -3.79 10.62
CA ILE A 370 -12.32 -2.57 9.99
C ILE A 370 -11.18 -1.99 10.83
N ARG A 371 -9.97 -1.94 10.26
CA ARG A 371 -8.86 -1.22 10.88
C ARG A 371 -9.23 0.26 10.96
N LYS A 372 -9.33 0.79 12.17
CA LYS A 372 -9.26 2.25 12.41
C LYS A 372 -7.79 2.61 12.52
N PRO A 373 -7.20 3.34 11.57
CA PRO A 373 -5.82 3.77 11.76
C PRO A 373 -5.80 4.78 12.91
N GLN A 374 -4.76 4.70 13.74
CA GLN A 374 -4.63 5.54 14.90
C GLN A 374 -4.04 6.87 14.46
N PHE A 375 -4.90 7.86 14.20
CA PHE A 375 -4.48 9.13 13.61
C PHE A 375 -4.24 10.28 14.60
N ASP A 376 -4.39 10.04 15.89
CA ASP A 376 -4.14 11.06 16.92
C ASP A 376 -2.67 11.06 17.37
N TYR A 377 -1.77 11.44 16.46
CA TYR A 377 -0.41 11.77 16.86
C TYR A 377 -0.40 13.10 17.64
N PRO A 378 0.40 13.22 18.72
CA PRO A 378 0.51 14.47 19.46
C PRO A 378 0.79 15.66 18.55
N SER A 379 0.02 16.73 18.72
CA SER A 379 0.05 17.96 17.91
C SER A 379 1.22 18.90 18.25
N LYS A 380 2.35 18.36 18.73
CA LYS A 380 3.58 19.15 18.92
C LYS A 380 3.97 19.79 17.59
N GLN A 381 4.64 20.94 17.63
CA GLN A 381 5.18 21.59 16.43
C GLN A 381 6.06 20.62 15.63
N VAL A 382 7.06 20.02 16.29
CA VAL A 382 7.91 18.96 15.74
C VAL A 382 7.56 17.63 16.39
N PRO A 383 7.36 16.54 15.63
CA PRO A 383 7.28 15.21 16.22
C PRO A 383 8.62 14.77 16.82
N ASP A 384 8.56 14.08 17.97
CA ASP A 384 9.73 13.46 18.58
C ASP A 384 10.37 12.44 17.60
N LEU A 385 11.66 12.13 17.74
CA LEU A 385 12.40 11.30 16.78
C LEU A 385 11.71 9.96 16.45
N LYS A 386 11.17 9.27 17.46
CA LYS A 386 10.46 8.00 17.30
C LYS A 386 9.23 8.15 16.38
N LEU A 387 8.50 9.26 16.50
CA LEU A 387 7.35 9.57 15.65
C LEU A 387 7.79 9.93 14.23
N ARG A 388 8.86 10.72 14.06
CA ARG A 388 9.42 10.99 12.72
C ARG A 388 9.77 9.69 11.99
N LEU A 389 10.44 8.76 12.66
CA LEU A 389 10.78 7.44 12.10
C LEU A 389 9.54 6.57 11.82
N LEU A 390 8.52 6.59 12.68
CA LEU A 390 7.25 5.91 12.42
C LEU A 390 6.61 6.43 11.11
N GLY A 391 6.57 7.74 10.90
CA GLY A 391 6.07 8.33 9.65
C GLY A 391 6.84 7.86 8.41
N LEU A 392 8.17 7.80 8.51
CA LEU A 392 9.03 7.26 7.44
C LEU A 392 8.74 5.77 7.18
N PHE A 393 8.62 4.95 8.22
CA PHE A 393 8.33 3.52 8.08
C PHE A 393 6.95 3.29 7.46
N ASN A 394 5.95 4.06 7.90
CA ASN A 394 4.59 3.96 7.37
C ASN A 394 4.56 4.25 5.87
N PHE A 395 5.12 5.39 5.46
CA PHE A 395 5.18 5.76 4.04
C PHE A 395 5.95 4.75 3.21
N TRP A 396 7.13 4.32 3.66
CA TRP A 396 7.94 3.36 2.92
C TRP A 396 7.22 2.03 2.70
N ASN A 397 6.62 1.47 3.75
CA ASN A 397 5.89 0.21 3.65
C ASN A 397 4.61 0.37 2.83
N ALA A 398 3.90 1.49 2.96
CA ALA A 398 2.70 1.76 2.17
C ALA A 398 3.01 1.75 0.67
N ILE A 399 4.07 2.46 0.26
CA ILE A 399 4.51 2.45 -1.15
C ILE A 399 5.01 1.06 -1.55
N TYR A 400 5.82 0.39 -0.72
CA TYR A 400 6.40 -0.93 -1.02
C TYR A 400 5.32 -1.99 -1.30
N TYR A 401 4.24 -2.01 -0.53
CA TYR A 401 3.16 -2.98 -0.70
C TYR A 401 2.10 -2.50 -1.71
N PHE A 402 1.68 -1.24 -1.66
CA PHE A 402 0.44 -0.80 -2.28
C PHE A 402 0.57 0.22 -3.41
N SER A 403 1.76 0.73 -3.73
CA SER A 403 1.89 1.57 -4.92
C SER A 403 1.71 0.71 -6.19
N PRO A 404 0.82 1.09 -7.12
CA PRO A 404 0.64 0.43 -8.42
C PRO A 404 1.81 0.73 -9.36
N ASN A 405 2.40 1.91 -9.23
CA ASN A 405 3.41 2.45 -10.13
C ASN A 405 4.85 2.19 -9.63
N LYS A 406 5.07 1.13 -8.83
CA LYS A 406 6.39 0.83 -8.21
C LYS A 406 7.51 0.67 -9.23
N ASN A 407 7.21 0.08 -10.37
CA ASN A 407 8.12 -0.09 -11.50
C ASN A 407 8.51 1.24 -12.17
N LEU A 408 7.73 2.31 -11.96
CA LEU A 408 7.99 3.65 -12.49
C LEU A 408 8.76 4.56 -11.51
N ILE A 409 8.96 4.10 -10.27
CA ILE A 409 9.76 4.82 -9.27
C ILE A 409 11.25 4.67 -9.63
N PRO A 410 12.03 5.76 -9.70
CA PRO A 410 13.44 5.68 -10.04
C PRO A 410 14.25 5.01 -8.94
N GLY A 411 15.18 4.14 -9.34
CA GLY A 411 16.12 3.49 -8.43
C GLY A 411 15.54 2.33 -7.64
N ASP A 412 16.26 1.91 -6.60
CA ASP A 412 15.90 0.76 -5.78
C ASP A 412 15.14 1.21 -4.52
N TRP A 413 13.82 0.97 -4.48
CA TRP A 413 12.97 1.32 -3.35
C TRP A 413 13.48 0.72 -2.03
N SER A 414 14.18 -0.41 -2.06
CA SER A 414 14.71 -1.05 -0.87
C SER A 414 15.77 -0.22 -0.13
N LYS A 415 16.40 0.74 -0.83
CA LYS A 415 17.43 1.67 -0.31
C LYS A 415 16.84 2.99 0.20
N VAL A 416 15.57 3.26 -0.04
CA VAL A 416 14.94 4.54 0.36
C VAL A 416 14.92 4.70 1.88
N LEU A 417 14.61 3.66 2.64
CA LEU A 417 14.67 3.73 4.11
C LEU A 417 16.06 4.15 4.61
N THR A 418 17.11 3.48 4.13
CA THR A 418 18.48 3.74 4.59
C THR A 418 18.96 5.14 4.17
N HIS A 419 18.49 5.64 3.02
CA HIS A 419 18.75 7.01 2.58
C HIS A 419 18.07 8.07 3.47
N PHE A 420 16.82 7.85 3.87
CA PHE A 420 16.03 8.85 4.59
C PHE A 420 16.16 8.80 6.12
N ILE A 421 16.54 7.67 6.72
CA ILE A 421 16.73 7.57 8.18
C ILE A 421 17.66 8.68 8.73
N PRO A 422 18.86 8.94 8.17
CA PRO A 422 19.72 10.02 8.65
C PRO A 422 19.09 11.42 8.56
N LYS A 423 18.32 11.69 7.51
CA LYS A 423 17.62 12.97 7.33
C LYS A 423 16.53 13.14 8.39
N PHE A 424 15.77 12.07 8.65
CA PHE A 424 14.73 12.06 9.66
C PHE A 424 15.29 12.14 11.09
N ILE A 425 16.51 11.64 11.35
CA ILE A 425 17.21 11.85 12.62
C ILE A 425 17.55 13.34 12.80
N LYS A 426 18.16 13.96 11.79
CA LYS A 426 18.59 15.38 11.80
C LYS A 426 17.46 16.42 11.71
N ALA A 427 16.22 15.99 11.44
CA ALA A 427 15.05 16.85 11.28
C ALA A 427 14.49 17.43 12.60
N GLU A 428 15.30 18.18 13.34
CA GLU A 428 15.02 18.62 14.72
C GLU A 428 14.01 19.76 14.86
N ASN A 429 13.50 20.30 13.74
CA ASN A 429 12.47 21.35 13.72
C ASN A 429 11.44 21.16 12.60
N ASP A 430 10.31 21.88 12.67
CA ASP A 430 9.17 21.76 11.74
C ASP A 430 9.61 21.90 10.28
N SER A 431 10.46 22.87 10.00
CA SER A 431 10.88 23.17 8.64
C SER A 431 11.82 22.10 8.08
N LEU A 432 12.77 21.60 8.88
CA LEU A 432 13.64 20.49 8.47
C LEU A 432 12.87 19.18 8.29
N TYR A 433 11.88 18.92 9.16
CA TYR A 433 11.02 17.75 9.02
C TYR A 433 10.11 17.86 7.80
N PHE A 434 9.53 19.03 7.53
CA PHE A 434 8.76 19.28 6.32
C PHE A 434 9.60 19.08 5.06
N LEU A 435 10.84 19.58 5.03
CA LEU A 435 11.75 19.38 3.90
C LEU A 435 12.13 17.90 3.71
N ALA A 436 12.37 17.16 4.80
CA ALA A 436 12.63 15.72 4.73
C ALA A 436 11.41 14.94 4.20
N LEU A 437 10.20 15.33 4.59
CA LEU A 437 8.95 14.78 4.07
C LEU A 437 8.74 15.15 2.60
N MET A 438 8.99 16.40 2.19
CA MET A 438 8.90 16.81 0.78
C MET A 438 9.82 15.97 -0.09
N GLU A 439 11.09 15.82 0.32
CA GLU A 439 12.04 15.01 -0.43
C GLU A 439 11.62 13.52 -0.47
N LEU A 440 11.07 13.00 0.63
CA LEU A 440 10.53 11.64 0.69
C LEU A 440 9.36 11.44 -0.28
N THR A 441 8.37 12.34 -0.28
CA THR A 441 7.21 12.20 -1.17
C THR A 441 7.57 12.49 -2.62
N THR A 442 8.54 13.37 -2.91
CA THR A 442 9.07 13.56 -4.27
C THR A 442 9.79 12.32 -4.79
N SER A 443 10.37 11.49 -3.93
CA SER A 443 11.16 10.31 -4.35
C SER A 443 10.35 9.26 -5.14
N ILE A 444 9.02 9.21 -4.98
CA ILE A 444 8.16 8.31 -5.77
C ILE A 444 7.82 8.88 -7.16
N GLN A 445 8.10 10.17 -7.37
CA GLN A 445 7.81 10.91 -8.60
C GLN A 445 6.38 10.71 -9.12
N ASP A 446 5.42 10.93 -8.23
CA ASP A 446 3.99 10.87 -8.52
C ASP A 446 3.38 12.24 -8.24
N GLY A 447 2.76 12.84 -9.26
CA GLY A 447 2.14 14.17 -9.19
C GLY A 447 0.99 14.29 -8.19
N HIS A 448 0.45 13.19 -7.68
CA HIS A 448 -0.49 13.22 -6.54
C HIS A 448 0.19 13.46 -5.19
N SER A 449 1.49 13.18 -5.05
CA SER A 449 2.17 13.05 -3.74
C SER A 449 2.52 14.37 -3.06
N ILE A 450 1.66 15.36 -3.21
CA ILE A 450 1.82 16.69 -2.64
C ILE A 450 1.72 16.58 -1.12
N LEU A 451 2.76 17.08 -0.44
CA LEU A 451 2.77 17.21 1.01
C LEU A 451 1.96 18.42 1.44
N ILE A 452 1.04 18.21 2.38
CA ILE A 452 0.16 19.22 2.94
C ILE A 452 0.30 19.24 4.46
N ASN A 453 0.36 20.44 5.05
CA ASN A 453 0.32 20.63 6.50
C ASN A 453 -1.12 20.88 7.01
N LYS A 454 -1.32 20.78 8.33
CA LYS A 454 -2.62 21.00 8.99
C LYS A 454 -3.35 22.32 8.69
N ARG A 455 -2.65 23.35 8.19
CA ARG A 455 -3.25 24.64 7.82
C ARG A 455 -3.59 24.72 6.32
N GLY A 456 -3.49 23.60 5.60
CA GLY A 456 -3.64 23.54 4.14
C GLY A 456 -2.42 24.08 3.39
N GLY A 457 -1.33 24.41 4.08
CA GLY A 457 -0.11 24.95 3.47
C GLY A 457 0.72 23.86 2.80
N ARG A 458 1.35 24.21 1.67
CA ARG A 458 2.22 23.33 0.87
C ARG A 458 3.71 23.65 1.01
N SER A 459 4.09 24.58 1.89
CA SER A 459 5.47 25.03 2.09
C SER A 459 5.93 24.95 3.54
N PRO A 460 7.25 24.84 3.79
CA PRO A 460 7.80 24.91 5.13
C PRO A 460 7.63 26.32 5.73
N PHE A 461 6.91 26.38 6.85
CA PHE A 461 6.66 27.61 7.60
C PHE A 461 7.97 28.26 8.05
N GLY A 462 8.00 29.60 8.02
CA GLY A 462 9.14 30.45 8.35
C GLY A 462 10.24 30.52 7.29
N ILE A 463 10.29 29.57 6.34
CA ILE A 463 11.35 29.48 5.32
C ILE A 463 10.83 29.83 3.93
N MET A 464 9.56 29.48 3.62
CA MET A 464 9.02 29.47 2.26
C MET A 464 7.61 30.07 2.18
N ASP A 465 7.35 31.14 2.95
CA ASP A 465 6.02 31.75 3.14
C ASP A 465 5.77 33.02 2.31
N GLY A 466 6.72 33.41 1.45
CA GLY A 466 6.56 34.58 0.60
C GLY A 466 6.99 34.35 -0.84
N ASN A 467 6.43 35.17 -1.72
CA ASN A 467 6.74 35.16 -3.15
C ASN A 467 7.17 36.55 -3.63
N LEU A 468 8.09 36.63 -4.59
CA LEU A 468 8.32 37.90 -5.30
C LEU A 468 7.05 38.26 -6.09
N PRO A 469 6.66 39.54 -6.16
CA PRO A 469 5.46 40.00 -6.85
C PRO A 469 5.62 39.98 -8.39
N ILE A 470 6.13 38.87 -8.93
CA ILE A 470 6.22 38.59 -10.37
C ILE A 470 5.77 37.14 -10.62
N GLY A 471 5.03 36.91 -11.70
CA GLY A 471 4.80 35.58 -12.25
C GLY A 471 5.80 35.28 -13.36
N THR A 472 6.16 34.01 -13.50
CA THR A 472 7.11 33.54 -14.50
C THR A 472 6.59 32.31 -15.23
N ASP A 473 7.10 32.07 -16.42
CA ASP A 473 6.92 30.80 -17.15
C ASP A 473 8.16 30.51 -18.00
N VAL A 474 8.29 29.27 -18.45
CA VAL A 474 9.39 28.82 -19.31
C VAL A 474 8.91 28.74 -20.76
N VAL A 475 9.67 29.37 -21.66
CA VAL A 475 9.46 29.31 -23.11
C VAL A 475 10.83 29.14 -23.77
N ASP A 476 10.97 28.17 -24.68
CA ASP A 476 12.23 27.89 -25.40
C ASP A 476 13.46 27.79 -24.48
N ASN A 477 13.31 27.09 -23.34
CA ASN A 477 14.31 26.91 -22.28
C ASN A 477 14.79 28.20 -21.58
N LYS A 478 14.10 29.32 -21.78
CA LYS A 478 14.32 30.58 -21.08
C LYS A 478 13.14 30.88 -20.16
N VAL A 479 13.41 31.60 -19.07
CA VAL A 479 12.37 31.99 -18.11
C VAL A 479 12.01 33.43 -18.38
N PHE A 480 10.73 33.70 -18.60
CA PHE A 480 10.23 35.05 -18.87
C PHE A 480 9.29 35.50 -17.76
N ILE A 481 9.29 36.81 -17.51
CA ILE A 481 8.30 37.43 -16.62
C ILE A 481 6.96 37.46 -17.34
N THR A 482 6.00 36.71 -16.81
CA THR A 482 4.65 36.57 -17.35
C THR A 482 3.62 37.42 -16.62
N SER A 483 4.00 38.08 -15.53
CA SER A 483 3.16 39.08 -14.88
C SER A 483 3.97 39.90 -13.90
N VAL A 484 3.74 41.21 -13.90
CA VAL A 484 4.24 42.10 -12.84
C VAL A 484 3.06 42.42 -11.92
N LEU A 485 3.09 41.92 -10.69
CA LEU A 485 1.96 42.04 -9.77
C LEU A 485 1.92 43.43 -9.15
N ALA A 486 0.74 44.05 -9.10
CA ALA A 486 0.55 45.43 -8.63
C ALA A 486 0.66 45.58 -7.09
N ASP A 487 1.81 45.22 -6.51
CA ASP A 487 2.14 45.48 -5.11
C ASP A 487 2.51 46.95 -4.91
N THR A 488 1.65 47.70 -4.23
CA THR A 488 1.80 49.15 -4.06
C THR A 488 3.02 49.52 -3.23
N ALA A 489 3.46 48.65 -2.31
CA ALA A 489 4.63 48.88 -1.46
C ALA A 489 5.96 48.91 -2.23
N GLN A 490 5.99 48.34 -3.44
CA GLN A 490 7.20 48.17 -4.25
C GLN A 490 7.06 48.74 -5.66
N ARG A 491 6.10 49.66 -5.85
CA ARG A 491 5.72 50.22 -7.15
C ARG A 491 6.91 50.78 -7.94
N HIS A 492 7.86 51.45 -7.29
CA HIS A 492 9.05 51.99 -7.94
C HIS A 492 9.89 50.89 -8.61
N ASN A 493 10.23 49.83 -7.88
CA ASN A 493 11.07 48.75 -8.40
C ASN A 493 10.31 47.90 -9.43
N LEU A 494 9.01 47.68 -9.22
CA LEU A 494 8.17 46.94 -10.16
C LEU A 494 7.96 47.69 -11.48
N SER A 495 7.92 49.03 -11.46
CA SER A 495 7.78 49.84 -12.67
C SER A 495 8.96 49.72 -13.65
N GLN A 496 10.09 49.19 -13.17
CA GLN A 496 11.27 48.92 -13.99
C GLN A 496 11.17 47.59 -14.74
N LEU A 497 10.22 46.71 -14.42
CA LEU A 497 10.02 45.43 -15.07
C LEU A 497 8.93 45.54 -16.14
N LYS A 498 9.09 44.75 -17.20
CA LYS A 498 8.02 44.52 -18.17
C LYS A 498 7.77 43.03 -18.34
N GLU A 499 6.54 42.73 -18.70
CA GLU A 499 6.15 41.39 -19.11
C GLU A 499 6.89 41.06 -20.42
N GLY A 500 7.45 39.86 -20.50
CA GLY A 500 8.35 39.44 -21.57
C GLY A 500 9.84 39.70 -21.32
N ASP A 501 10.21 40.38 -20.24
CA ASP A 501 11.62 40.42 -19.80
C ASP A 501 12.12 39.00 -19.46
N GLU A 502 13.34 38.66 -19.87
CA GLU A 502 13.97 37.37 -19.53
C GLU A 502 14.55 37.44 -18.11
N LEU A 503 14.14 36.53 -17.24
CA LEU A 503 14.68 36.37 -15.89
C LEU A 503 15.90 35.46 -15.93
N ILE A 504 17.08 36.03 -15.71
CA ILE A 504 18.37 35.31 -15.81
C ILE A 504 18.74 34.65 -14.48
N ALA A 505 18.63 35.39 -13.37
CA ALA A 505 19.07 34.94 -12.07
C ALA A 505 18.23 35.49 -10.92
N ILE A 506 18.24 34.78 -9.79
CA ILE A 506 17.74 35.24 -8.50
C ILE A 506 18.90 35.09 -7.51
N ASP A 507 19.23 36.15 -6.79
CA ASP A 507 20.36 36.23 -5.85
C ASP A 507 21.67 35.77 -6.49
N HIS A 508 21.91 36.23 -7.73
CA HIS A 508 23.06 35.88 -8.58
C HIS A 508 23.18 34.39 -8.94
N VAL A 509 22.17 33.57 -8.64
CA VAL A 509 22.12 32.17 -9.06
C VAL A 509 21.27 32.05 -10.33
N PRO A 510 21.80 31.47 -11.43
CA PRO A 510 21.03 31.28 -12.66
C PRO A 510 19.75 30.47 -12.42
N VAL A 511 18.62 30.92 -12.98
CA VAL A 511 17.32 30.25 -12.78
C VAL A 511 17.30 28.80 -13.27
N SER A 512 18.09 28.49 -14.29
CA SER A 512 18.29 27.13 -14.82
C SER A 512 18.96 26.19 -13.81
N THR A 513 19.83 26.72 -12.94
CA THR A 513 20.48 25.96 -11.87
C THR A 513 19.55 25.75 -10.67
N LEU A 514 18.70 26.73 -10.37
CA LEU A 514 17.70 26.63 -9.31
C LEU A 514 16.72 25.48 -9.60
N ALA A 515 16.25 25.33 -10.84
CA ALA A 515 15.28 24.29 -11.21
C ALA A 515 15.73 22.88 -10.79
N LYS A 516 16.98 22.50 -11.08
CA LYS A 516 17.55 21.19 -10.71
C LYS A 516 17.56 20.92 -9.21
N ARG A 517 17.68 21.95 -8.37
CA ARG A 517 17.64 21.80 -6.90
C ARG A 517 16.22 21.48 -6.43
N TRP A 518 15.23 22.05 -7.09
CA TRP A 518 13.81 21.87 -6.76
C TRP A 518 13.22 20.56 -7.26
N GLU A 519 13.81 19.90 -8.27
CA GLU A 519 13.40 18.57 -8.73
C GLU A 519 13.39 17.51 -7.61
N LYS A 520 14.16 17.72 -6.54
CA LYS A 520 14.19 16.84 -5.37
C LYS A 520 13.10 17.13 -4.33
N LEU A 521 12.38 18.25 -4.46
CA LEU A 521 11.45 18.75 -3.45
C LEU A 521 10.04 19.02 -4.00
N ILE A 522 9.89 19.16 -5.32
CA ILE A 522 8.59 19.37 -5.98
C ILE A 522 8.15 18.06 -6.57
N VAL A 523 6.99 17.60 -6.13
CA VAL A 523 6.35 16.39 -6.67
C VAL A 523 5.82 16.66 -8.07
N ALA A 524 6.12 15.75 -8.99
CA ALA A 524 5.60 15.75 -10.34
C ALA A 524 5.81 14.36 -10.94
N SER A 525 4.89 13.94 -11.81
CA SER A 525 5.09 12.72 -12.59
C SER A 525 6.04 12.96 -13.77
N ASN A 526 5.99 14.13 -14.39
CA ASN A 526 6.82 14.47 -15.55
C ASN A 526 7.28 15.94 -15.54
N LYS A 527 8.09 16.30 -16.54
CA LYS A 527 8.67 17.65 -16.68
C LYS A 527 7.60 18.74 -16.87
N ALA A 528 6.47 18.45 -17.51
CA ALA A 528 5.40 19.41 -17.73
C ALA A 528 4.71 19.76 -16.40
N GLY A 529 4.33 18.74 -15.61
CA GLY A 529 3.78 18.93 -14.26
C GLY A 529 4.77 19.64 -13.33
N PHE A 530 6.07 19.29 -13.38
CA PHE A 530 7.10 20.00 -12.61
C PHE A 530 7.19 21.47 -13.01
N SER A 531 7.26 21.76 -14.32
CA SER A 531 7.40 23.13 -14.83
C SER A 531 6.20 23.99 -14.44
N ARG A 532 4.98 23.42 -14.54
CA ARG A 532 3.74 24.06 -14.07
C ARG A 532 3.87 24.49 -12.62
N GLU A 533 4.25 23.60 -11.71
CA GLU A 533 4.36 23.94 -10.29
C GLU A 533 5.52 24.91 -10.04
N TYR A 534 6.68 24.63 -10.61
CA TYR A 534 7.92 25.34 -10.32
C TYR A 534 7.88 26.80 -10.76
N TYR A 535 7.60 27.07 -12.03
CA TYR A 535 7.64 28.44 -12.57
C TYR A 535 6.43 29.27 -12.12
N PHE A 536 5.30 28.63 -11.83
CA PHE A 536 4.09 29.32 -11.37
C PHE A 536 4.16 29.74 -9.90
N THR A 537 4.81 28.92 -9.05
CA THR A 537 4.75 29.06 -7.58
C THR A 537 6.11 29.08 -6.90
N TRP A 538 7.04 28.20 -7.25
CA TRP A 538 8.20 27.90 -6.41
C TRP A 538 9.47 28.69 -6.74
N LEU A 539 9.68 29.04 -8.02
CA LEU A 539 10.87 29.79 -8.46
C LEU A 539 11.04 31.10 -7.66
N THR A 540 9.94 31.81 -7.43
CA THR A 540 9.93 33.10 -6.73
C THR A 540 9.62 32.96 -5.25
N ASN A 541 9.74 31.78 -4.65
CA ASN A 541 9.42 31.55 -3.24
C ASN A 541 10.63 31.79 -2.31
N GLY A 542 10.36 32.16 -1.05
CA GLY A 542 11.35 32.26 0.02
C GLY A 542 10.72 32.82 1.31
N ALA A 543 11.56 33.28 2.25
CA ALA A 543 11.07 33.77 3.53
C ALA A 543 10.24 35.05 3.35
N LEU A 544 9.10 35.15 4.05
CA LEU A 544 8.25 36.34 4.02
C LEU A 544 9.03 37.60 4.39
N GLY A 545 8.92 38.64 3.56
CA GLY A 545 9.58 39.92 3.81
C GLY A 545 11.08 39.93 3.53
N SER A 546 11.68 38.82 3.10
CA SER A 546 13.07 38.80 2.62
C SER A 546 13.21 39.54 1.30
N THR A 547 14.37 40.13 1.06
CA THR A 547 14.74 40.76 -0.21
C THR A 547 15.47 39.75 -1.08
N ALA A 548 15.23 39.80 -2.39
CA ALA A 548 15.99 39.09 -3.40
C ALA A 548 16.40 40.04 -4.52
N ILE A 549 17.57 39.80 -5.10
CA ILE A 549 18.05 40.51 -6.29
C ILE A 549 17.65 39.67 -7.50
N ILE A 550 16.83 40.21 -8.39
CA ILE A 550 16.55 39.56 -9.68
C ILE A 550 17.39 40.21 -10.77
N THR A 551 18.07 39.39 -11.57
CA THR A 551 18.80 39.84 -12.76
C THR A 551 17.93 39.56 -13.97
N VAL A 552 17.57 40.60 -14.72
CA VAL A 552 16.69 40.50 -15.90
C VAL A 552 17.35 41.11 -17.13
N LEU A 553 17.07 40.53 -18.30
CA LEU A 553 17.35 41.15 -19.59
C LEU A 553 16.08 41.85 -20.08
N SER A 554 16.14 43.18 -20.13
CA SER A 554 15.03 44.04 -20.53
C SER A 554 15.52 45.03 -21.58
N HIS A 555 14.89 45.05 -22.76
CA HIS A 555 15.28 45.91 -23.89
C HIS A 555 16.77 45.78 -24.27
N GLY A 556 17.33 44.58 -24.21
CA GLY A 556 18.74 44.31 -24.54
C GLY A 556 19.74 44.71 -23.45
N GLN A 557 19.27 45.26 -22.31
CA GLN A 557 20.12 45.61 -21.17
C GLN A 557 19.87 44.67 -20.00
N VAL A 558 20.98 44.19 -19.40
CA VAL A 558 20.94 43.42 -18.17
C VAL A 558 20.88 44.40 -16.98
N LYS A 559 19.92 44.19 -16.08
CA LYS A 559 19.77 45.00 -14.86
C LYS A 559 19.42 44.14 -13.67
N ASP A 560 19.90 44.58 -12.50
CA ASP A 560 19.55 44.01 -11.21
C ASP A 560 18.46 44.84 -10.53
N ILE A 561 17.40 44.18 -10.07
CA ILE A 561 16.28 44.81 -9.40
C ILE A 561 16.07 44.13 -8.05
N VAL A 562 16.01 44.93 -6.99
CA VAL A 562 15.75 44.44 -5.64
C VAL A 562 14.25 44.39 -5.40
N LEU A 563 13.74 43.20 -5.09
CA LEU A 563 12.35 42.97 -4.72
C LEU A 563 12.27 42.29 -3.35
N ARG A 564 11.16 42.53 -2.66
CA ARG A 564 10.80 41.94 -1.38
C ARG A 564 9.69 40.91 -1.59
N ARG A 565 9.82 39.76 -0.94
CA ARG A 565 8.81 38.71 -0.98
C ARG A 565 7.58 39.12 -0.16
N ILE A 566 6.42 39.13 -0.80
CA ILE A 566 5.11 39.39 -0.18
C ILE A 566 4.48 38.09 0.30
N LYS A 567 3.44 38.17 1.14
CA LYS A 567 2.72 36.99 1.65
C LYS A 567 2.15 36.19 0.48
N ARG A 568 2.20 34.86 0.56
CA ARG A 568 1.66 33.96 -0.49
C ARG A 568 0.20 34.26 -0.85
N ASP A 569 -0.65 34.49 0.14
CA ASP A 569 -2.06 34.83 -0.09
C ASP A 569 -2.18 36.12 -0.92
N ASP A 570 -1.39 37.14 -0.60
CA ASP A 570 -1.36 38.42 -1.34
C ASP A 570 -0.83 38.23 -2.76
N TYR A 571 0.20 37.40 -2.93
CA TYR A 571 0.71 37.01 -4.25
C TYR A 571 -0.38 36.37 -5.12
N TYR A 572 -1.09 35.35 -4.60
CA TYR A 572 -2.16 34.69 -5.36
C TYR A 572 -3.36 35.61 -5.60
N ASN A 573 -3.72 36.47 -4.64
CA ASN A 573 -4.77 37.47 -4.78
C ASN A 573 -4.45 38.50 -5.87
N LEU A 574 -3.23 39.03 -5.89
CA LEU A 574 -2.80 39.98 -6.93
C LEU A 574 -2.72 39.31 -8.29
N ARG A 575 -2.19 38.08 -8.34
CA ARG A 575 -2.06 37.34 -9.59
C ARG A 575 -3.40 36.93 -10.17
N GLY A 576 -4.38 36.57 -9.33
CA GLY A 576 -5.75 36.27 -9.76
C GLY A 576 -6.48 37.46 -10.41
N LYS A 577 -6.02 38.70 -10.19
CA LYS A 577 -6.54 39.90 -10.86
C LYS A 577 -6.00 40.07 -12.28
N ILE A 578 -4.91 39.39 -12.63
CA ILE A 578 -4.27 39.46 -13.95
C ILE A 578 -4.96 38.44 -14.86
N ASN A 579 -6.03 38.87 -15.52
CA ASN A 579 -6.84 37.99 -16.35
C ASN A 579 -6.45 38.10 -17.84
N ARG A 580 -5.40 37.39 -18.25
CA ARG A 580 -4.90 37.39 -19.65
C ARG A 580 -5.75 36.55 -20.60
N PHE A 581 -6.28 35.44 -20.10
CA PHE A 581 -7.17 34.55 -20.84
C PHE A 581 -8.49 34.48 -20.09
N PRO A 582 -9.33 35.53 -20.20
CA PRO A 582 -10.61 35.55 -19.50
C PRO A 582 -11.45 34.36 -19.94
N LEU A 583 -11.77 33.51 -18.96
CA LEU A 583 -12.82 32.51 -19.07
C LEU A 583 -14.14 33.27 -19.22
N LYS A 584 -14.49 33.62 -20.45
CA LYS A 584 -15.73 34.35 -20.76
C LYS A 584 -16.85 33.35 -20.99
N GLU A 585 -17.99 33.62 -20.36
CA GLU A 585 -19.24 32.99 -20.72
C GLU A 585 -19.70 33.49 -22.12
N PRO A 586 -20.41 32.65 -22.89
CA PRO A 586 -20.82 31.29 -22.54
C PRO A 586 -19.69 30.25 -22.70
N PHE A 587 -19.61 29.28 -21.77
CA PHE A 587 -18.64 28.17 -21.82
C PHE A 587 -18.98 27.12 -22.88
N CYS A 588 -20.09 27.28 -23.59
CA CYS A 588 -20.47 26.47 -24.74
C CYS A 588 -21.06 27.41 -25.79
N GLN A 589 -20.58 27.32 -27.04
CA GLN A 589 -21.02 28.20 -28.12
C GLN A 589 -20.77 27.57 -29.50
N ILE A 590 -21.44 28.12 -30.51
CA ILE A 590 -21.12 27.87 -31.92
C ILE A 590 -20.14 28.97 -32.33
N LEU A 591 -18.90 28.61 -32.68
CA LEU A 591 -17.87 29.58 -33.07
C LEU A 591 -18.10 30.10 -34.49
N GLU A 592 -18.43 29.18 -35.39
CA GLU A 592 -18.72 29.41 -36.81
C GLU A 592 -19.79 28.40 -37.26
N PRO A 593 -20.52 28.63 -38.37
CA PRO A 593 -21.49 27.65 -38.87
C PRO A 593 -20.87 26.25 -38.99
N GLY A 594 -21.43 25.30 -38.25
CA GLY A 594 -20.96 23.90 -38.22
C GLY A 594 -19.84 23.58 -37.21
N ILE A 595 -19.31 24.56 -36.47
CA ILE A 595 -18.23 24.38 -35.48
C ILE A 595 -18.71 24.76 -34.08
N GLY A 596 -18.88 23.75 -33.21
CA GLY A 596 -19.18 23.91 -31.79
C GLY A 596 -17.92 24.02 -30.93
N TYR A 597 -18.03 24.65 -29.77
CA TYR A 597 -16.98 24.75 -28.76
C TYR A 597 -17.58 24.52 -27.37
N MET A 598 -16.90 23.72 -26.55
CA MET A 598 -17.23 23.47 -25.15
C MET A 598 -15.98 23.59 -24.27
N ARG A 599 -16.02 24.48 -23.28
CA ARG A 599 -15.01 24.55 -22.20
C ARG A 599 -15.39 23.59 -21.08
N ILE A 600 -15.06 22.31 -21.25
CA ILE A 600 -15.62 21.21 -20.43
C ILE A 600 -15.27 21.32 -18.95
N ASN A 601 -14.15 21.95 -18.60
CA ASN A 601 -13.74 22.13 -17.20
C ASN A 601 -14.59 23.17 -16.43
N ARG A 602 -15.55 23.82 -17.09
CA ARG A 602 -16.51 24.78 -16.50
C ARG A 602 -17.98 24.35 -16.63
N LEU A 603 -18.25 23.25 -17.32
CA LEU A 603 -19.60 22.71 -17.52
C LEU A 603 -19.93 21.66 -16.46
N PHE A 604 -21.23 21.44 -16.27
CA PHE A 604 -21.77 20.45 -15.33
C PHE A 604 -22.65 19.43 -16.06
N VAL A 605 -22.73 18.20 -15.53
CA VAL A 605 -23.49 17.09 -16.14
C VAL A 605 -24.94 17.46 -16.43
N HIS A 606 -25.61 18.15 -15.51
CA HIS A 606 -27.02 18.54 -15.65
C HIS A 606 -27.29 19.47 -16.86
N GLN A 607 -26.26 20.07 -17.46
CA GLN A 607 -26.40 20.93 -18.63
C GLN A 607 -26.37 20.17 -19.95
N LEU A 608 -25.87 18.92 -19.98
CA LEU A 608 -25.53 18.18 -21.21
C LEU A 608 -26.69 18.02 -22.20
N ASP A 609 -27.94 17.84 -21.75
CA ASP A 609 -29.10 17.78 -22.64
C ASP A 609 -29.35 19.08 -23.40
N SER A 610 -29.20 20.22 -22.73
CA SER A 610 -29.38 21.53 -23.36
C SER A 610 -28.24 21.85 -24.32
N LEU A 611 -27.01 21.55 -23.92
CA LEU A 611 -25.80 21.82 -24.71
C LEU A 611 -25.72 20.91 -25.95
N SER A 612 -26.07 19.63 -25.79
CA SER A 612 -26.13 18.68 -26.91
C SER A 612 -27.16 19.12 -27.95
N ARG A 613 -28.33 19.59 -27.52
CA ARG A 613 -29.35 20.13 -28.44
C ARG A 613 -28.87 21.40 -29.15
N MET A 614 -28.18 22.29 -28.45
CA MET A 614 -27.62 23.52 -29.04
C MET A 614 -26.61 23.22 -30.13
N LEU A 615 -25.80 22.15 -29.98
CA LEU A 615 -24.76 21.78 -30.92
C LEU A 615 -25.18 20.69 -31.91
N LYS A 616 -26.46 20.36 -31.99
CA LYS A 616 -26.98 19.26 -32.83
C LYS A 616 -26.59 19.43 -34.31
N ASP A 617 -26.56 20.67 -34.81
CA ASP A 617 -26.29 21.01 -36.21
C ASP A 617 -24.79 21.29 -36.47
N CYS A 618 -23.92 21.14 -35.47
CA CYS A 618 -22.47 21.23 -35.64
C CYS A 618 -21.90 19.91 -36.17
N ASN A 619 -21.01 19.97 -37.16
CA ASN A 619 -20.32 18.79 -37.70
C ASN A 619 -19.00 18.52 -36.97
N SER A 620 -18.38 19.59 -36.44
CA SER A 620 -17.14 19.54 -35.68
C SER A 620 -17.35 20.19 -34.31
N ILE A 621 -16.78 19.61 -33.25
CA ILE A 621 -16.84 20.16 -31.90
C ILE A 621 -15.45 20.20 -31.28
N ILE A 622 -15.07 21.36 -30.76
CA ILE A 622 -13.87 21.56 -29.96
C ILE A 622 -14.22 21.38 -28.49
N LEU A 623 -13.55 20.44 -27.83
CA LEU A 623 -13.64 20.16 -26.39
C LEU A 623 -12.38 20.71 -25.72
N ASP A 624 -12.50 21.86 -25.08
CA ASP A 624 -11.40 22.49 -24.37
C ASP A 624 -11.31 21.97 -22.94
N ALA A 625 -10.43 20.99 -22.74
CA ALA A 625 -10.23 20.27 -21.49
C ALA A 625 -9.19 20.93 -20.56
N ARG A 626 -8.55 22.02 -21.00
CA ARG A 626 -7.45 22.67 -20.27
C ARG A 626 -7.84 23.11 -18.87
N GLY A 627 -6.99 22.81 -17.89
CA GLY A 627 -7.22 23.08 -16.46
C GLY A 627 -8.18 22.11 -15.75
N TYR A 628 -8.28 22.22 -14.42
CA TYR A 628 -9.03 21.26 -13.61
C TYR A 628 -10.56 21.42 -13.71
N PRO A 629 -11.34 20.32 -13.82
CA PRO A 629 -12.81 20.37 -13.92
C PRO A 629 -13.49 20.78 -12.61
N ARG A 630 -14.64 21.48 -12.73
CA ARG A 630 -15.51 21.80 -11.58
C ARG A 630 -16.46 20.67 -11.19
N ASP A 631 -16.82 19.83 -12.15
CA ASP A 631 -17.66 18.64 -11.98
C ASP A 631 -16.81 17.42 -12.32
N SER A 632 -16.66 16.47 -11.39
CA SER A 632 -15.84 15.29 -11.59
C SER A 632 -16.44 14.31 -12.60
N HIS A 633 -17.75 14.34 -12.85
CA HIS A 633 -18.42 13.37 -13.71
C HIS A 633 -18.55 13.85 -15.16
N ILE A 634 -18.23 15.11 -15.45
CA ILE A 634 -18.47 15.72 -16.77
C ILE A 634 -17.80 14.96 -17.92
N GLY A 635 -16.62 14.38 -17.72
CA GLY A 635 -15.92 13.62 -18.75
C GLY A 635 -16.62 12.30 -19.10
N THR A 636 -16.90 11.48 -18.08
CA THR A 636 -17.62 10.20 -18.23
C THR A 636 -18.98 10.40 -18.89
N GLU A 637 -19.74 11.38 -18.42
CA GLU A 637 -21.08 11.63 -18.94
C GLU A 637 -21.06 12.27 -20.34
N LEU A 638 -20.14 13.21 -20.62
CA LEU A 638 -20.01 13.71 -21.98
C LEU A 638 -19.58 12.60 -22.95
N ALA A 639 -18.68 11.70 -22.53
CA ALA A 639 -18.30 10.52 -23.31
C ALA A 639 -19.52 9.62 -23.59
N SER A 640 -20.43 9.44 -22.62
CA SER A 640 -21.66 8.65 -22.82
C SER A 640 -22.57 9.25 -23.91
N TYR A 641 -22.68 10.58 -23.99
CA TYR A 641 -23.45 11.27 -25.04
C TYR A 641 -22.84 11.12 -26.44
N ILE A 642 -21.52 10.91 -26.52
CA ILE A 642 -20.81 10.75 -27.79
C ILE A 642 -20.74 9.28 -28.23
N ALA A 643 -20.66 8.35 -27.28
CA ALA A 643 -20.50 6.93 -27.55
C ALA A 643 -21.65 6.35 -28.40
N ALA A 644 -21.27 5.59 -29.43
CA ALA A 644 -22.21 4.87 -30.29
C ALA A 644 -22.56 3.47 -29.76
N LYS A 645 -21.63 2.84 -29.04
CA LYS A 645 -21.72 1.50 -28.46
C LYS A 645 -20.96 1.45 -27.13
N PRO A 646 -21.16 0.42 -26.30
CA PRO A 646 -20.29 0.19 -25.15
C PRO A 646 -18.84 0.00 -25.62
N ASP A 647 -17.90 0.72 -25.01
CA ASP A 647 -16.48 0.58 -25.33
C ASP A 647 -15.63 0.63 -24.07
N THR A 648 -14.53 -0.15 -24.06
CA THR A 648 -13.56 -0.13 -22.97
C THR A 648 -12.53 0.95 -23.26
N VAL A 649 -12.52 1.99 -22.44
CA VAL A 649 -11.72 3.20 -22.68
C VAL A 649 -10.40 3.21 -21.93
N ALA A 650 -10.31 2.44 -20.84
CA ALA A 650 -9.11 2.28 -20.02
C ALA A 650 -9.19 1.01 -19.16
N TYR A 651 -8.09 0.66 -18.51
CA TYR A 651 -8.05 -0.32 -17.43
C TYR A 651 -7.32 0.24 -16.22
N ASN A 652 -7.79 -0.16 -15.04
CA ASN A 652 -7.21 0.19 -13.76
C ASN A 652 -6.55 -1.04 -13.13
N GLU A 653 -5.25 -0.97 -12.90
CA GLU A 653 -4.48 -1.99 -12.21
C GLU A 653 -4.35 -1.66 -10.71
N PHE A 654 -4.88 -2.56 -9.88
CA PHE A 654 -4.78 -2.48 -8.42
C PHE A 654 -3.81 -3.55 -7.90
N PRO A 655 -2.87 -3.19 -7.01
CA PRO A 655 -2.04 -4.18 -6.32
C PRO A 655 -2.91 -5.11 -5.48
N PHE A 656 -2.93 -6.41 -5.81
CA PHE A 656 -3.62 -7.43 -5.03
C PHE A 656 -2.64 -8.11 -4.08
N VAL A 657 -2.55 -7.57 -2.87
CA VAL A 657 -1.53 -7.92 -1.89
C VAL A 657 -2.07 -8.98 -0.94
N THR A 658 -1.58 -10.21 -1.04
CA THR A 658 -1.99 -11.36 -0.21
C THR A 658 -0.86 -11.82 0.72
N SER A 659 0.35 -11.30 0.52
CA SER A 659 1.56 -11.74 1.20
C SER A 659 2.57 -10.61 1.38
N PRO A 660 3.39 -10.64 2.46
CA PRO A 660 4.55 -9.76 2.56
C PRO A 660 5.63 -10.06 1.50
N VAL A 661 5.54 -11.20 0.81
CA VAL A 661 6.43 -11.57 -0.31
C VAL A 661 5.82 -11.07 -1.62
N LEU A 662 6.40 -10.02 -2.20
CA LEU A 662 5.83 -9.34 -3.38
C LEU A 662 5.59 -10.27 -4.58
N SER A 663 6.42 -11.29 -4.79
CA SER A 663 6.24 -12.25 -5.90
C SER A 663 5.04 -13.20 -5.73
N LYS A 664 4.42 -13.24 -4.55
CA LYS A 664 3.18 -13.98 -4.30
C LYS A 664 1.92 -13.12 -4.48
N ASN A 665 2.09 -11.83 -4.75
CA ASN A 665 1.01 -10.89 -4.95
C ASN A 665 0.62 -10.83 -6.44
N HIS A 666 -0.60 -10.42 -6.71
CA HIS A 666 -1.15 -10.31 -8.06
C HIS A 666 -1.55 -8.87 -8.37
N LEU A 667 -2.04 -8.64 -9.59
CA LEU A 667 -2.74 -7.43 -9.97
C LEU A 667 -4.20 -7.78 -10.21
N LEU A 668 -5.10 -6.90 -9.76
CA LEU A 668 -6.50 -6.92 -10.17
C LEU A 668 -6.69 -5.86 -11.24
N ILE A 669 -7.33 -6.25 -12.34
CA ILE A 669 -7.59 -5.39 -13.48
C ILE A 669 -9.09 -5.10 -13.53
N GLU A 670 -9.44 -3.81 -13.49
CA GLU A 670 -10.81 -3.35 -13.73
C GLU A 670 -10.88 -2.66 -15.08
N HIS A 671 -11.92 -2.96 -15.85
CA HIS A 671 -12.13 -2.40 -17.17
C HIS A 671 -13.09 -1.23 -17.05
N GLU A 672 -12.67 -0.06 -17.52
CA GLU A 672 -13.50 1.13 -17.53
C GLU A 672 -14.30 1.17 -18.83
N ILE A 673 -15.62 0.96 -18.72
CA ILE A 673 -16.51 0.84 -19.87
C ILE A 673 -17.45 2.05 -19.90
N ILE A 674 -17.44 2.79 -21.01
CA ILE A 674 -18.42 3.86 -21.24
C ILE A 674 -19.63 3.27 -21.95
N GLN A 675 -20.81 3.42 -21.34
CA GLN A 675 -22.09 3.04 -21.93
C GLN A 675 -22.68 4.21 -22.72
N PRO A 676 -23.31 3.96 -23.90
CA PRO A 676 -23.89 5.02 -24.70
C PRO A 676 -25.17 5.58 -24.05
N ASN A 677 -25.30 6.90 -24.04
CA ASN A 677 -26.52 7.60 -23.66
C ASN A 677 -27.58 7.47 -24.78
N SER A 678 -28.86 7.60 -24.41
CA SER A 678 -30.00 7.59 -25.35
C SER A 678 -30.05 8.84 -26.22
N ASN A 679 -29.52 9.98 -25.74
CA ASN A 679 -29.39 11.21 -26.51
C ASN A 679 -28.39 11.01 -27.68
N LYS A 680 -28.81 11.35 -28.90
CA LYS A 680 -28.04 11.12 -30.13
C LYS A 680 -27.40 12.39 -30.71
N PHE A 681 -27.66 13.57 -30.13
CA PHE A 681 -27.27 14.83 -30.77
C PHE A 681 -25.76 15.04 -30.90
N LEU A 682 -24.95 14.36 -30.09
CA LEU A 682 -23.48 14.42 -30.12
C LEU A 682 -22.83 13.21 -30.80
N LYS A 683 -23.61 12.25 -31.30
CA LYS A 683 -23.04 11.08 -32.00
C LYS A 683 -22.59 11.47 -33.41
N ASP A 684 -21.62 10.74 -33.94
CA ASP A 684 -21.15 10.83 -35.33
C ASP A 684 -20.61 12.21 -35.77
N LYS A 685 -19.99 12.96 -34.84
CA LYS A 685 -19.31 14.24 -35.11
C LYS A 685 -17.78 14.11 -35.13
N LYS A 686 -17.10 15.10 -35.72
CA LYS A 686 -15.64 15.25 -35.59
C LYS A 686 -15.30 15.98 -34.29
N TYR A 687 -14.37 15.45 -33.51
CA TYR A 687 -13.99 16.00 -32.21
C TYR A 687 -12.53 16.45 -32.20
N PHE A 688 -12.26 17.58 -31.55
CA PHE A 688 -10.92 18.10 -31.31
C PHE A 688 -10.79 18.41 -29.82
N ILE A 689 -9.80 17.83 -29.13
CA ILE A 689 -9.63 18.00 -27.68
C ILE A 689 -8.41 18.89 -27.42
N LEU A 690 -8.58 19.99 -26.68
CA LEU A 690 -7.49 20.88 -26.33
C LEU A 690 -6.94 20.51 -24.95
N VAL A 691 -5.63 20.29 -24.84
CA VAL A 691 -4.97 19.83 -23.61
C VAL A 691 -3.76 20.67 -23.23
N ASP A 692 -3.45 20.73 -21.93
CA ASP A 692 -2.26 21.38 -21.41
C ASP A 692 -1.74 20.78 -20.10
N GLU A 693 -0.61 21.29 -19.61
CA GLU A 693 -0.01 20.85 -18.34
C GLU A 693 -0.91 21.09 -17.11
N GLY A 694 -1.95 21.91 -17.24
CA GLY A 694 -2.96 22.18 -16.22
C GLY A 694 -3.96 21.03 -16.01
N ILE A 695 -3.95 20.02 -16.89
CA ILE A 695 -4.76 18.81 -16.77
C ILE A 695 -4.01 17.77 -15.93
N GLN A 696 -4.67 17.29 -14.87
CA GLN A 696 -4.16 16.30 -13.93
C GLN A 696 -5.33 15.48 -13.37
N SER A 697 -5.10 14.22 -12.96
CA SER A 697 -6.08 13.42 -12.20
C SER A 697 -7.40 13.30 -12.95
N GLN A 698 -8.52 13.68 -12.32
CA GLN A 698 -9.84 13.72 -12.95
C GLN A 698 -9.88 14.44 -14.30
N GLY A 699 -9.04 15.46 -14.50
CA GLY A 699 -8.92 16.12 -15.81
C GLY A 699 -8.36 15.19 -16.89
N GLU A 700 -7.40 14.34 -16.55
CA GLU A 700 -6.81 13.36 -17.47
C GLU A 700 -7.79 12.22 -17.76
N TRP A 701 -8.50 11.71 -16.74
CA TRP A 701 -9.60 10.78 -16.93
C TRP A 701 -10.63 11.31 -17.92
N ASN A 702 -11.06 12.58 -17.77
CA ASN A 702 -12.05 13.16 -18.67
C ASN A 702 -11.59 13.12 -20.12
N VAL A 703 -10.31 13.38 -20.39
CA VAL A 703 -9.74 13.30 -21.74
C VAL A 703 -9.64 11.85 -22.21
N ILE A 704 -9.22 10.91 -21.35
CA ILE A 704 -9.10 9.48 -21.67
C ILE A 704 -10.46 8.90 -22.05
N ALA A 705 -11.50 9.17 -21.26
CA ALA A 705 -12.86 8.73 -21.55
C ALA A 705 -13.35 9.26 -22.90
N LEU A 706 -13.09 10.54 -23.21
CA LEU A 706 -13.42 11.15 -24.49
C LEU A 706 -12.61 10.52 -25.64
N GLN A 707 -11.31 10.31 -25.47
CA GLN A 707 -10.46 9.66 -26.48
C GLN A 707 -10.91 8.22 -26.75
N GLY A 708 -11.37 7.49 -25.73
CA GLY A 708 -11.79 6.10 -25.89
C GLY A 708 -13.09 5.92 -26.68
N VAL A 709 -14.02 6.88 -26.63
CA VAL A 709 -15.30 6.80 -27.35
C VAL A 709 -15.35 7.59 -28.65
N THR A 710 -14.31 8.37 -28.93
CA THR A 710 -14.23 9.23 -30.12
C THR A 710 -13.02 8.89 -30.99
N ARG A 711 -13.02 9.36 -32.23
CA ARG A 711 -11.80 9.50 -33.04
C ARG A 711 -11.29 10.94 -32.97
N ALA A 712 -11.24 11.51 -31.76
CA ALA A 712 -10.87 12.90 -31.60
C ALA A 712 -9.39 13.14 -31.97
N THR A 713 -9.10 14.32 -32.51
CA THR A 713 -7.71 14.81 -32.63
C THR A 713 -7.37 15.64 -31.39
N THR A 714 -6.39 15.20 -30.63
CA THR A 714 -5.95 15.84 -29.39
C THR A 714 -4.78 16.76 -29.66
N ILE A 715 -4.91 18.04 -29.28
CA ILE A 715 -4.00 19.12 -29.66
C ILE A 715 -3.58 19.87 -28.40
N GLY A 716 -2.27 20.06 -28.20
CA GLY A 716 -1.79 20.88 -27.10
C GLY A 716 -0.45 20.46 -26.52
N THR A 717 -0.28 20.65 -25.21
CA THR A 717 0.97 20.32 -24.49
C THR A 717 0.77 19.12 -23.57
N GLN A 718 1.89 18.48 -23.21
CA GLN A 718 1.95 17.35 -22.28
C GLN A 718 1.19 17.64 -20.98
N THR A 719 0.24 16.78 -20.62
CA THR A 719 -0.50 16.84 -19.35
C THR A 719 0.34 16.32 -18.17
N ALA A 720 -0.16 16.44 -16.94
CA ALA A 720 0.62 16.17 -15.73
C ALA A 720 1.05 14.71 -15.54
N GLY A 721 0.35 13.73 -16.13
CA GLY A 721 0.66 12.30 -16.02
C GLY A 721 0.48 11.76 -14.62
N ALA A 722 -0.56 12.19 -13.92
CA ALA A 722 -0.86 11.80 -12.55
C ALA A 722 -2.36 11.54 -12.41
N ASN A 723 -2.85 10.50 -13.09
CA ASN A 723 -4.18 9.94 -12.84
C ASN A 723 -4.13 8.73 -11.90
N GLY A 724 -5.23 8.53 -11.18
CA GLY A 724 -5.32 7.54 -10.12
C GLY A 724 -6.17 8.00 -8.94
N MET A 725 -6.71 7.05 -8.19
CA MET A 725 -7.34 7.32 -6.90
C MET A 725 -6.28 7.84 -5.90
N ALA A 726 -6.40 9.08 -5.44
CA ALA A 726 -5.45 9.68 -4.50
C ALA A 726 -5.59 9.10 -3.08
N ILE A 727 -4.67 8.23 -2.66
CA ILE A 727 -4.66 7.59 -1.34
C ILE A 727 -3.93 8.45 -0.33
N THR A 728 -4.65 8.87 0.72
CA THR A 728 -4.07 9.67 1.80
C THR A 728 -3.15 8.83 2.71
N ILE A 729 -1.92 9.30 2.91
CA ILE A 729 -1.00 8.84 3.95
C ILE A 729 -0.79 9.96 4.96
N ASN A 730 -1.08 9.67 6.23
CA ASN A 730 -0.86 10.58 7.35
C ASN A 730 0.54 10.39 7.95
N PHE A 731 1.18 11.49 8.32
CA PHE A 731 2.44 11.54 9.04
C PHE A 731 2.25 12.18 10.42
N PRO A 732 3.04 11.77 11.42
CA PRO A 732 3.08 12.48 12.70
C PRO A 732 3.40 13.96 12.52
N GLY A 733 2.79 14.82 13.33
CA GLY A 733 2.86 16.28 13.19
C GLY A 733 1.70 16.91 12.40
N GLN A 734 0.67 16.12 12.06
CA GLN A 734 -0.48 16.55 11.25
C GLN A 734 -0.07 17.01 9.84
N TYR A 735 0.84 16.25 9.23
CA TYR A 735 1.12 16.34 7.80
C TYR A 735 0.49 15.15 7.11
N PHE A 736 0.11 15.33 5.85
CA PHE A 736 -0.36 14.24 5.02
C PHE A 736 0.10 14.43 3.59
N SER A 737 0.20 13.33 2.86
CA SER A 737 0.48 13.28 1.43
C SER A 737 -0.51 12.33 0.77
N PHE A 738 -0.49 12.28 -0.56
CA PHE A 738 -1.18 11.24 -1.31
C PHE A 738 -0.19 10.33 -2.06
N PHE A 739 -0.70 9.28 -2.68
CA PHE A 739 -0.09 8.56 -3.81
C PHE A 739 -1.21 7.93 -4.65
N SER A 740 -0.97 7.63 -5.93
CA SER A 740 -1.97 6.96 -6.78
C SER A 740 -2.23 5.53 -6.30
N GLY A 741 -3.51 5.18 -6.09
CA GLY A 741 -3.96 3.87 -5.59
C GLY A 741 -4.21 2.81 -6.66
N PHE A 742 -4.30 3.22 -7.93
CA PHE A 742 -4.29 2.34 -9.10
C PHE A 742 -3.41 2.91 -10.21
N GLY A 743 -2.91 2.04 -11.08
CA GLY A 743 -2.24 2.43 -12.32
C GLY A 743 -3.27 2.43 -13.44
N GLU A 744 -3.41 3.54 -14.15
CA GLU A 744 -4.34 3.63 -15.27
C GLU A 744 -3.63 3.46 -16.60
N TYR A 745 -4.21 2.65 -17.47
CA TYR A 745 -3.67 2.30 -18.77
C TYR A 745 -4.74 2.46 -19.86
N TYR A 746 -4.30 2.93 -21.02
CA TYR A 746 -5.08 2.86 -22.24
C TYR A 746 -5.29 1.41 -22.70
N PRO A 747 -6.25 1.15 -23.62
CA PRO A 747 -6.51 -0.19 -24.14
C PRO A 747 -5.33 -0.90 -24.81
N ASP A 748 -4.33 -0.15 -25.25
CA ASP A 748 -3.09 -0.69 -25.83
C ASP A 748 -1.97 -0.92 -24.80
N GLY A 749 -2.26 -0.77 -23.50
CA GLY A 749 -1.30 -0.92 -22.42
C GLY A 749 -0.42 0.31 -22.17
N THR A 750 -0.65 1.44 -22.85
CA THR A 750 0.08 2.68 -22.58
C THR A 750 -0.30 3.23 -21.20
N PRO A 751 0.65 3.43 -20.25
CA PRO A 751 0.33 4.00 -18.94
C PRO A 751 0.01 5.50 -19.05
N ASN A 752 -0.98 5.98 -18.29
CA ASN A 752 -1.18 7.42 -18.10
C ASN A 752 -0.13 8.02 -17.15
N GLN A 753 0.24 7.30 -16.07
CA GLN A 753 1.25 7.79 -15.13
C GLN A 753 2.55 8.10 -15.90
N LYS A 754 3.15 9.26 -15.61
CA LYS A 754 4.31 9.84 -16.34
C LYS A 754 3.96 10.40 -17.72
N LEU A 755 3.27 9.64 -18.56
CA LEU A 755 3.07 10.00 -19.98
C LEU A 755 1.90 10.95 -20.21
N GLY A 756 0.98 11.09 -19.25
CA GLY A 756 -0.24 11.86 -19.44
C GLY A 756 -1.17 11.28 -20.47
N VAL A 757 -2.02 12.13 -21.04
CA VAL A 757 -2.96 11.76 -22.10
C VAL A 757 -2.23 11.68 -23.45
N LYS A 758 -2.74 10.88 -24.39
CA LYS A 758 -2.22 10.82 -25.76
C LYS A 758 -2.42 12.15 -26.47
N ILE A 759 -1.44 12.62 -27.21
CA ILE A 759 -1.49 13.90 -27.97
C ILE A 759 -1.13 13.61 -29.42
N ASP A 760 -2.04 13.95 -30.34
CA ASP A 760 -1.85 13.74 -31.78
C ASP A 760 -1.05 14.89 -32.40
N ILE A 761 -1.30 16.12 -31.93
CA ILE A 761 -0.67 17.34 -32.44
C ILE A 761 -0.07 18.13 -31.26
N PRO A 762 1.23 17.96 -30.96
CA PRO A 762 1.89 18.74 -29.93
C PRO A 762 2.06 20.20 -30.37
N ILE A 763 1.87 21.13 -29.44
CA ILE A 763 2.03 22.58 -29.63
C ILE A 763 2.98 23.11 -28.58
N ASN A 764 4.01 23.86 -28.99
CA ASN A 764 4.87 24.59 -28.08
C ASN A 764 4.35 26.02 -27.93
N LYS A 765 4.18 26.49 -26.69
CA LYS A 765 3.80 27.88 -26.42
C LYS A 765 4.92 28.81 -26.90
N THR A 766 4.57 29.91 -27.55
CA THR A 766 5.55 30.96 -27.90
C THR A 766 5.43 32.18 -26.99
N LEU A 767 6.55 32.88 -26.79
CA LEU A 767 6.56 34.12 -26.01
C LEU A 767 5.67 35.17 -26.68
N ARG A 768 5.70 35.24 -28.00
CA ARG A 768 4.85 36.12 -28.80
C ARG A 768 3.37 35.82 -28.55
N GLY A 769 2.97 34.56 -28.66
CA GLY A 769 1.58 34.16 -28.42
C GLY A 769 1.12 34.52 -27.01
N PHE A 770 1.98 34.27 -26.02
CA PHE A 770 1.72 34.67 -24.64
C PHE A 770 1.55 36.19 -24.44
N LEU A 771 2.42 37.00 -25.04
CA LEU A 771 2.38 38.46 -24.91
C LEU A 771 1.19 39.09 -25.64
N ASN A 772 0.79 38.52 -26.77
CA ASN A 772 -0.33 39.01 -27.58
C ASN A 772 -1.69 38.48 -27.10
N GLY A 773 -1.71 37.43 -26.27
CA GLY A 773 -2.94 36.73 -25.90
C GLY A 773 -3.46 35.79 -26.98
N ASP A 774 -2.60 35.33 -27.88
CA ASP A 774 -2.95 34.38 -28.94
C ASP A 774 -3.09 32.97 -28.35
N ASP A 775 -4.26 32.32 -28.56
CA ASP A 775 -4.47 30.93 -28.18
C ASP A 775 -4.02 29.98 -29.31
N GLU A 776 -2.72 29.70 -29.35
CA GLU A 776 -2.08 28.88 -30.40
C GLU A 776 -2.68 27.47 -30.52
N ILE A 777 -3.15 26.90 -29.40
CA ILE A 777 -3.77 25.57 -29.36
C ILE A 777 -5.15 25.62 -30.02
N LEU A 778 -5.98 26.61 -29.67
CA LEU A 778 -7.29 26.80 -30.29
C LEU A 778 -7.18 27.15 -31.78
N GLN A 779 -6.25 28.04 -32.13
CA GLN A 779 -5.99 28.43 -33.52
C GLN A 779 -5.58 27.21 -34.35
N ARG A 780 -4.73 26.33 -33.80
CA ARG A 780 -4.38 25.09 -34.49
C ARG A 780 -5.60 24.19 -34.71
N ALA A 781 -6.44 24.00 -33.70
CA ALA A 781 -7.65 23.18 -33.84
C ALA A 781 -8.58 23.72 -34.93
N LEU A 782 -8.80 25.03 -34.98
CA LEU A 782 -9.58 25.68 -36.04
C LEU A 782 -8.95 25.48 -37.43
N SER A 783 -7.62 25.53 -37.53
CA SER A 783 -6.91 25.25 -38.78
C SER A 783 -7.10 23.81 -39.25
N GLU A 784 -7.09 22.83 -38.35
CA GLU A 784 -7.29 21.42 -38.70
C GLU A 784 -8.75 21.12 -39.07
N ILE A 785 -9.72 21.81 -38.45
CA ILE A 785 -11.15 21.66 -38.81
C ILE A 785 -11.43 22.17 -40.24
N ARG A 786 -10.73 23.23 -40.65
CA ARG A 786 -10.92 23.89 -41.96
C ARG A 786 -10.17 23.19 -43.11
N ARG A 787 -9.28 22.25 -42.78
CA ARG A 787 -8.57 21.42 -43.74
C ARG A 787 -9.43 20.23 -44.17
#